data_AF-K1PHG2-F1
#
_entry.id   AF-K1PHG2-F1
#
_cell.length_a   1.000
_cell.length_b   1.000
_cell.length_c   1.000
_cell.angle_alpha   90.00
_cell.angle_beta   90.00
_cell.angle_gamma   90.00
#
_symmetry.space_group_name_H-M   'P 1'
#
loop_
_entity.id
_entity.type
_entity.pdbx_description
1 polymer ?
#
loop_
_entity_poly.entity_id
_entity_poly.type
_entity_poly.pdbx_seq_one_letter_code
_entity_poly.pdbx_strand_id
1 'polypeptide(L)'
;MTEEQMFDVCIIGAGVSGLFAARCLVQRGLDVVVLEARDRVGGRLLTRQTQEHGPVDLGGAYIGPSQNRIINLAKELEIDTYNVYYNGKNVLDLTTHGTLHYRGMIPPFWNPFKLLDLNHIIRTIDRMAQEMLTLYDLAYLKVPINEPWTAKRAEEWDSITAQEFVDRNCWSKCVSSIVKIFIQSIMCTEPHEVSLLSLLWYVHSGGGVEVMSEVRKGAQEKKFVGGSQQVCLKMAASLGNRVHLNSAVVKVQQNQEEKIIIEDIHGKKYQAKYVISAVPITILSKIHFTPELSDLKQQLIQRMPMGSIIKTVTYYETAFWRDQDFNGIAVSDNGPIVVTYDDTKPDGSSPGLMGFLLANQARQLCTLSKEESHVTLYPTSESVGQEAEHTPTPGKVLWEVSSSSEAHDSPDYVIVLLLLHQGKLCSSVTLEGVKLDSVGHLEVCDDVTLKGRGCTKAFMMASRDEAQHFVECDLCQQPVSFFCRRCGVNLCDPCVPIHLRVKSKNGHDIVDYTSKDDDDKCHCDSHPQNDCSAYCKTCDAPICMLCVSIKHKSHEMSELSDKIEELLKIIAKENDQLQSSKHELERILDHTMKMLSSIPSIYKQRKDEVTARGEEWHKQIEETVKKLHQELDDMRKEHEAVLQKQKKEFEEKIGKVNEMNAKTTKLQKSKNVTELKTFVPVIEKQTNFSEVSQYSFPKSFERKIDEYLEIKLKEKESSNRTILDVPTVTSVIDTGFPANEETNNRLYGMAVTDDNKVWMGGASKELKLFDLQGHLHHTVSITTHGMFLCMYNKHVVYTTNKGVKTISDTDTVVTMFTTGDWWPRGATSAASGDLLVCLRKDDQYKVVRYSSTGTVLQEIQYDSQCQPLYKQAVYITENVNGDIIVTDWEKKAVIAVDRLGIFRYSYSGKDSDFRALSVATDSVGHVIVTGGVGKKISMLDRDGRFLRYIIPEGGIKDPRGVCVLGDGEMMVGECLTGIAKRIKYLEE
;
A
#
# COMPACT_ATOMS: atom_id res chain seq x y z
N MET A 1 -37.99 36.88 15.97
CA MET A 1 -37.03 36.48 14.93
C MET A 1 -35.68 36.37 15.61
N THR A 2 -35.28 35.16 16.00
CA THR A 2 -33.92 34.90 16.47
C THR A 2 -32.99 34.94 15.26
N GLU A 3 -32.00 35.82 15.25
CA GLU A 3 -31.01 35.93 14.17
C GLU A 3 -30.38 34.55 13.90
N GLU A 4 -30.45 34.10 12.64
CA GLU A 4 -29.79 32.87 12.21
C GLU A 4 -28.28 33.10 12.21
N GLN A 5 -27.56 32.41 13.09
CA GLN A 5 -26.11 32.55 13.22
C GLN A 5 -25.41 31.95 11.99
N MET A 6 -24.60 32.77 11.32
CA MET A 6 -23.83 32.39 10.13
C MET A 6 -22.43 31.91 10.53
N PHE A 7 -22.02 30.75 10.01
CA PHE A 7 -20.71 30.13 10.21
C PHE A 7 -19.98 29.98 8.86
N ASP A 8 -18.66 29.81 8.88
CA ASP A 8 -17.92 29.39 7.69
C ASP A 8 -18.15 27.91 7.40
N VAL A 9 -18.08 27.06 8.44
CA VAL A 9 -18.24 25.61 8.30
C VAL A 9 -19.11 25.02 9.42
N CYS A 10 -20.12 24.24 9.05
CA CYS A 10 -20.86 23.39 9.98
C CYS A 10 -20.39 21.95 9.87
N ILE A 11 -20.11 21.30 11.01
CA ILE A 11 -19.64 19.91 11.07
C ILE A 11 -20.71 19.05 11.73
N ILE A 12 -21.14 17.99 11.05
CA ILE A 12 -22.12 17.04 11.56
C ILE A 12 -21.38 15.86 12.19
N GLY A 13 -21.49 15.72 13.51
CA GLY A 13 -20.91 14.67 14.33
C GLY A 13 -19.64 15.08 15.09
N ALA A 14 -19.63 14.88 16.41
CA ALA A 14 -18.51 15.15 17.33
C ALA A 14 -17.75 13.87 17.72
N GLY A 15 -17.52 12.99 16.75
CA GLY A 15 -16.51 11.93 16.86
C GLY A 15 -15.09 12.48 16.67
N VAL A 16 -14.08 11.59 16.73
CA VAL A 16 -12.66 11.96 16.52
C VAL A 16 -12.47 12.78 15.23
N SER A 17 -13.06 12.31 14.13
CA SER A 17 -12.95 12.95 12.80
C SER A 17 -13.51 14.38 12.79
N GLY A 18 -14.75 14.56 13.25
CA GLY A 18 -15.41 15.87 13.24
C GLY A 18 -14.75 16.89 14.17
N LEU A 19 -14.34 16.47 15.37
CA LEU A 19 -13.64 17.35 16.32
C LEU A 19 -12.25 17.74 15.83
N PHE A 20 -11.51 16.81 15.20
CA PHE A 20 -10.21 17.13 14.61
C PHE A 20 -10.34 18.08 13.43
N ALA A 21 -11.33 17.88 12.55
CA ALA A 21 -11.64 18.80 11.47
C ALA A 21 -11.99 20.20 12.00
N ALA A 22 -12.82 20.29 13.04
CA ALA A 22 -13.18 21.54 13.69
C ALA A 22 -11.94 22.30 14.20
N ARG A 23 -11.04 21.60 14.91
CA ARG A 23 -9.78 22.19 15.40
C ARG A 23 -8.91 22.71 14.25
N CYS A 24 -8.72 21.92 13.21
CA CYS A 24 -7.92 22.31 12.04
C CYS A 24 -8.45 23.58 11.34
N LEU A 25 -9.78 23.74 11.29
CA LEU A 25 -10.45 24.89 10.68
C LEU A 25 -10.38 26.12 11.60
N VAL A 26 -10.64 25.94 12.91
CA VAL A 26 -10.53 27.02 13.90
C VAL A 26 -9.09 27.55 13.99
N GLN A 27 -8.08 26.68 13.93
CA GLN A 27 -6.67 27.08 13.87
C GLN A 27 -6.33 27.94 12.64
N ARG A 28 -7.13 27.84 11.56
CA ARG A 28 -7.01 28.68 10.35
C ARG A 28 -7.84 29.96 10.44
N GLY A 29 -8.46 30.24 11.58
CA GLY A 29 -9.25 31.44 11.82
C GLY A 29 -10.68 31.39 11.26
N LEU A 30 -11.18 30.21 10.90
CA LEU A 30 -12.56 30.04 10.41
C LEU A 30 -13.55 29.91 11.55
N ASP A 31 -14.77 30.43 11.35
CA ASP A 31 -15.88 30.25 12.28
C ASP A 31 -16.59 28.91 12.06
N VAL A 32 -16.66 28.09 13.10
CA VAL A 32 -17.06 26.68 12.99
C VAL A 32 -18.04 26.32 14.09
N VAL A 33 -19.07 25.57 13.72
CA VAL A 33 -19.98 24.90 14.65
C VAL A 33 -19.95 23.39 14.44
N VAL A 34 -19.98 22.62 15.53
CA VAL A 34 -20.06 21.16 15.52
C VAL A 34 -21.41 20.76 16.13
N LEU A 35 -22.21 20.01 15.37
CA LEU A 35 -23.53 19.54 15.79
C LEU A 35 -23.46 18.05 16.08
N GLU A 36 -23.67 17.66 17.33
CA GLU A 36 -23.65 16.27 17.80
C GLU A 36 -25.04 15.83 18.24
N ALA A 37 -25.46 14.68 17.74
CA ALA A 37 -26.78 14.13 18.02
C ALA A 37 -26.94 13.72 19.49
N ARG A 38 -25.89 13.20 20.11
CA ARG A 38 -25.91 12.74 21.50
C ARG A 38 -25.67 13.88 22.51
N ASP A 39 -25.92 13.55 23.76
CA ASP A 39 -25.52 14.34 24.94
C ASP A 39 -24.02 14.23 25.28
N ARG A 40 -23.23 13.57 24.42
CA ARG A 40 -21.80 13.34 24.60
C ARG A 40 -21.04 13.43 23.30
N VAL A 41 -19.78 13.86 23.39
CA VAL A 41 -18.80 13.68 22.30
C VAL A 41 -18.16 12.29 22.34
N GLY A 42 -17.44 11.92 21.28
CA GLY A 42 -16.67 10.67 21.22
C GLY A 42 -17.15 9.70 20.15
N GLY A 43 -18.43 9.74 19.79
CA GLY A 43 -19.02 8.79 18.85
C GLY A 43 -18.77 7.34 19.30
N ARG A 44 -18.02 6.59 18.48
CA ARG A 44 -17.60 5.20 18.73
C ARG A 44 -16.47 5.05 19.75
N LEU A 45 -15.95 6.14 20.31
CA LEU A 45 -15.13 6.13 21.52
C LEU A 45 -16.02 6.45 22.71
N LEU A 46 -16.20 5.47 23.59
CA LEU A 46 -16.94 5.62 24.84
C LEU A 46 -16.08 5.07 25.97
N THR A 47 -15.80 5.94 26.95
CA THR A 47 -15.11 5.57 28.18
C THR A 47 -16.08 5.77 29.34
N ARG A 48 -16.38 4.69 30.05
CA ARG A 48 -17.19 4.74 31.26
C ARG A 48 -16.28 4.86 32.48
N GLN A 49 -16.59 5.81 33.36
CA GLN A 49 -15.95 5.89 34.66
C GLN A 49 -16.65 4.94 35.63
N THR A 50 -15.89 4.07 36.28
CA THR A 50 -16.40 3.15 37.30
C THR A 50 -15.75 3.48 38.65
N GLN A 51 -16.52 3.38 39.73
CA GLN A 51 -16.02 3.70 41.07
C GLN A 51 -14.93 2.73 41.54
N GLU A 52 -15.03 1.46 41.15
CA GLU A 52 -14.14 0.40 41.63
C GLU A 52 -12.98 0.09 40.67
N HIS A 53 -13.20 0.21 39.36
CA HIS A 53 -12.23 -0.22 38.33
C HIS A 53 -11.67 0.92 37.47
N GLY A 54 -12.01 2.17 37.83
CA GLY A 54 -11.60 3.36 37.09
C GLY A 54 -12.21 3.42 35.68
N PRO A 55 -11.50 4.02 34.70
CA PRO A 55 -11.99 4.19 33.34
C PRO A 55 -11.99 2.87 32.55
N VAL A 56 -13.09 2.62 31.83
CA VAL A 56 -13.29 1.41 31.01
C VAL A 56 -13.74 1.82 29.62
N ASP A 57 -12.97 1.46 28.60
CA ASP A 57 -13.35 1.73 27.21
C ASP A 57 -14.35 0.68 26.73
N LEU A 58 -15.59 1.11 26.48
CA LEU A 58 -16.65 0.28 25.93
C LEU A 58 -16.71 0.36 24.39
N GLY A 59 -16.16 1.44 23.82
CA GLY A 59 -15.95 1.59 22.37
C GLY A 59 -14.54 1.21 21.90
N GLY A 60 -14.07 1.90 20.85
CA GLY A 60 -12.69 1.77 20.35
C GLY A 60 -11.66 2.14 21.42
N ALA A 61 -10.57 1.38 21.53
CA ALA A 61 -9.62 1.52 22.66
C ALA A 61 -8.15 1.42 22.26
N TYR A 62 -7.85 0.66 21.21
CA TYR A 62 -6.49 0.28 20.84
C TYR A 62 -5.86 1.23 19.83
N ILE A 63 -4.55 1.42 19.94
CA ILE A 63 -3.70 2.08 18.94
C ILE A 63 -2.41 1.28 18.72
N GLY A 64 -1.89 1.32 17.49
CA GLY A 64 -0.68 0.62 17.07
C GLY A 64 0.37 1.54 16.44
N PRO A 65 1.60 1.06 16.19
CA PRO A 65 2.74 1.89 15.78
C PRO A 65 2.58 2.56 14.41
N SER A 66 1.77 2.01 13.50
CA SER A 66 1.48 2.62 12.19
C SER A 66 0.48 3.78 12.26
N GLN A 67 -0.21 3.96 13.40
CA GLN A 67 -1.30 4.92 13.56
C GLN A 67 -0.79 6.31 14.00
N ASN A 68 0.14 6.88 13.24
CA ASN A 68 0.87 8.09 13.60
C ASN A 68 -0.02 9.31 13.91
N ARG A 69 -1.15 9.47 13.20
CA ARG A 69 -2.05 10.62 13.36
C ARG A 69 -2.66 10.68 14.77
N ILE A 70 -3.22 9.56 15.25
CA ILE A 70 -3.84 9.50 16.57
C ILE A 70 -2.79 9.52 17.69
N ILE A 71 -1.61 8.92 17.47
CA ILE A 71 -0.49 8.96 18.41
C ILE A 71 0.00 10.41 18.59
N ASN A 72 0.18 11.15 17.50
CA ASN A 72 0.60 12.55 17.56
C ASN A 72 -0.47 13.44 18.20
N LEU A 73 -1.74 13.22 17.87
CA LEU A 73 -2.85 13.93 18.51
C LEU A 73 -2.92 13.67 20.02
N ALA A 74 -2.70 12.42 20.45
CA ALA A 74 -2.67 12.10 21.87
C ALA A 74 -1.51 12.81 22.60
N LYS A 75 -0.33 12.88 21.98
CA LYS A 75 0.80 13.67 22.51
C LYS A 75 0.49 15.16 22.60
N GLU A 76 -0.11 15.74 21.55
CA GLU A 76 -0.53 17.15 21.53
C GLU A 76 -1.53 17.46 22.67
N LEU A 77 -2.44 16.52 22.94
CA LEU A 77 -3.44 16.65 23.99
C LEU A 77 -2.91 16.22 25.37
N GLU A 78 -1.63 15.88 25.50
CA GLU A 78 -1.02 15.39 26.75
C GLU A 78 -1.79 14.19 27.33
N ILE A 79 -2.00 13.17 26.49
CA ILE A 79 -2.66 11.92 26.85
C ILE A 79 -1.61 10.80 26.81
N ASP A 80 -1.36 10.21 27.96
CA ASP A 80 -0.44 9.08 28.07
C ASP A 80 -1.04 7.79 27.51
N THR A 81 -0.16 6.87 27.13
CA THR A 81 -0.51 5.55 26.59
C THR A 81 0.24 4.46 27.34
N TYR A 82 -0.33 3.27 27.42
CA TYR A 82 0.29 2.10 28.04
C TYR A 82 0.19 0.88 27.12
N ASN A 83 1.14 -0.04 27.26
CA ASN A 83 1.17 -1.28 26.48
C ASN A 83 0.16 -2.27 27.03
N VAL A 84 -0.59 -2.91 26.14
CA VAL A 84 -1.40 -4.08 26.48
C VAL A 84 -0.47 -5.23 26.89
N TYR A 85 -0.87 -5.99 27.91
CA TYR A 85 -0.07 -7.10 28.38
C TYR A 85 0.01 -8.20 27.32
N TYR A 86 1.23 -8.66 27.02
CA TYR A 86 1.49 -9.64 25.95
C TYR A 86 2.40 -10.79 26.40
N ASN A 87 2.97 -10.72 27.60
CA ASN A 87 3.91 -11.74 28.06
C ASN A 87 3.18 -13.03 28.45
N GLY A 88 3.52 -14.14 27.82
CA GLY A 88 2.88 -15.44 28.08
C GLY A 88 2.47 -16.12 26.78
N LYS A 89 1.62 -17.12 26.90
CA LYS A 89 1.03 -17.88 25.79
C LYS A 89 -0.32 -17.30 25.39
N ASN A 90 -0.60 -17.33 24.09
CA ASN A 90 -1.92 -17.21 23.49
C ASN A 90 -2.67 -18.55 23.62
N VAL A 91 -4.00 -18.48 23.61
CA VAL A 91 -4.89 -19.65 23.54
C VAL A 91 -5.64 -19.65 22.21
N LEU A 92 -5.63 -20.78 21.52
CA LEU A 92 -6.47 -21.03 20.35
C LEU A 92 -7.36 -22.22 20.68
N ASP A 93 -8.67 -22.02 20.79
CA ASP A 93 -9.64 -23.07 21.07
C ASP A 93 -10.57 -23.25 19.88
N LEU A 94 -10.43 -24.36 19.14
CA LEU A 94 -11.22 -24.60 17.94
C LEU A 94 -11.99 -25.91 18.07
N THR A 95 -13.30 -25.91 17.83
CA THR A 95 -14.12 -27.12 17.71
C THR A 95 -13.55 -28.14 16.72
N THR A 96 -12.83 -27.66 15.70
CA THR A 96 -12.21 -28.49 14.65
C THR A 96 -10.82 -29.02 15.01
N HIS A 97 -10.21 -28.60 16.12
CA HIS A 97 -8.85 -29.01 16.51
C HIS A 97 -8.65 -29.33 18.00
N GLY A 98 -9.46 -28.77 18.89
CA GLY A 98 -9.22 -28.66 20.32
C GLY A 98 -8.41 -27.40 20.68
N THR A 99 -8.01 -27.32 21.94
CA THR A 99 -7.27 -26.19 22.51
C THR A 99 -5.76 -26.30 22.28
N LEU A 100 -5.12 -25.19 21.90
CA LEU A 100 -3.69 -25.07 21.66
C LEU A 100 -3.14 -23.82 22.35
N HIS A 101 -2.05 -23.98 23.09
CA HIS A 101 -1.33 -22.88 23.74
C HIS A 101 -0.02 -22.60 23.02
N TYR A 102 0.26 -21.35 22.68
CA TYR A 102 1.43 -21.00 21.87
C TYR A 102 1.96 -19.60 22.13
N ARG A 103 3.18 -19.30 21.66
CA ARG A 103 3.77 -17.96 21.71
C ARG A 103 4.02 -17.44 20.30
N GLY A 104 3.84 -16.13 20.12
CA GLY A 104 3.97 -15.48 18.81
C GLY A 104 2.71 -15.61 17.96
N MET A 105 2.83 -15.24 16.67
CA MET A 105 1.68 -15.11 15.77
C MET A 105 1.12 -16.45 15.29
N ILE A 106 2.00 -17.37 14.90
CA ILE A 106 1.59 -18.58 14.20
C ILE A 106 1.46 -19.74 15.20
N PRO A 107 0.26 -20.36 15.33
CA PRO A 107 0.10 -21.54 16.15
C PRO A 107 0.95 -22.70 15.60
N PRO A 108 1.75 -23.38 16.45
CA PRO A 108 2.62 -24.47 16.03
C PRO A 108 1.80 -25.75 15.81
N PHE A 109 1.20 -25.89 14.63
CA PHE A 109 0.53 -27.13 14.26
C PHE A 109 1.56 -28.24 14.03
N TRP A 110 1.43 -29.35 14.76
CA TRP A 110 2.23 -30.56 14.54
C TRP A 110 2.04 -31.16 13.13
N ASN A 111 0.88 -30.92 12.52
CA ASN A 111 0.61 -31.33 11.14
C ASN A 111 1.15 -30.25 10.17
N PRO A 112 2.20 -30.55 9.38
CA PRO A 112 2.82 -29.58 8.48
C PRO A 112 1.85 -29.09 7.39
N PHE A 113 0.85 -29.88 7.00
CA PHE A 113 -0.16 -29.43 6.02
C PHE A 113 -1.02 -28.28 6.54
N LYS A 114 -1.35 -28.25 7.85
CA LYS A 114 -2.10 -27.13 8.44
C LYS A 114 -1.26 -25.86 8.50
N LEU A 115 0.04 -26.00 8.80
CA LEU A 115 0.96 -24.88 8.81
C LEU A 115 1.18 -24.32 7.40
N LEU A 116 1.34 -25.19 6.40
CA LEU A 116 1.44 -24.80 4.99
C LEU A 116 0.17 -24.12 4.49
N ASP A 117 -1.01 -24.64 4.86
CA ASP A 117 -2.32 -24.06 4.53
C ASP A 117 -2.49 -22.68 5.17
N LEU A 118 -2.17 -22.52 6.46
CA LEU A 118 -2.19 -21.22 7.15
C LEU A 118 -1.23 -20.22 6.52
N ASN A 119 0.00 -20.64 6.20
CA ASN A 119 0.97 -19.78 5.51
C ASN A 119 0.48 -19.41 4.11
N HIS A 120 -0.09 -20.37 3.37
CA HIS A 120 -0.62 -20.16 2.03
C HIS A 120 -1.74 -19.12 2.03
N ILE A 121 -2.73 -19.24 2.92
CA ILE A 121 -3.86 -18.31 2.93
C ILE A 121 -3.47 -16.91 3.37
N ILE A 122 -2.64 -16.76 4.41
CA ILE A 122 -2.15 -15.45 4.88
C ILE A 122 -1.39 -14.76 3.74
N ARG A 123 -0.41 -15.46 3.14
CA ARG A 123 0.35 -14.91 2.00
C ARG A 123 -0.52 -14.62 0.80
N THR A 124 -1.58 -15.40 0.58
CA THR A 124 -2.50 -15.16 -0.54
C THR A 124 -3.32 -13.90 -0.32
N ILE A 125 -3.88 -13.70 0.87
CA ILE A 125 -4.60 -12.49 1.24
C ILE A 125 -3.67 -11.28 1.13
N ASP A 126 -2.50 -11.32 1.77
CA ASP A 126 -1.56 -10.19 1.74
C ASP A 126 -1.03 -9.92 0.32
N ARG A 127 -0.80 -10.94 -0.50
CA ARG A 127 -0.40 -10.76 -1.91
C ARG A 127 -1.51 -10.13 -2.77
N MET A 128 -2.77 -10.43 -2.48
CA MET A 128 -3.91 -9.86 -3.19
C MET A 128 -4.26 -8.46 -2.67
N ALA A 129 -3.99 -8.20 -1.38
CA ALA A 129 -4.21 -6.91 -0.74
C ALA A 129 -3.07 -5.92 -1.03
N GLN A 130 -1.81 -6.35 -0.94
CA GLN A 130 -0.62 -5.49 -0.84
C GLN A 130 0.42 -5.73 -1.95
N GLU A 131 1.34 -4.75 -2.04
CA GLU A 131 2.66 -4.95 -2.63
C GLU A 131 3.55 -5.74 -1.66
N MET A 132 3.65 -7.06 -1.80
CA MET A 132 4.76 -7.77 -1.17
C MET A 132 5.94 -7.85 -2.14
N LEU A 133 7.12 -7.40 -1.68
CA LEU A 133 8.43 -7.50 -2.32
C LEU A 133 8.75 -8.96 -2.66
N THR A 134 8.34 -9.42 -3.84
CA THR A 134 9.00 -10.53 -4.50
C THR A 134 9.30 -10.13 -5.94
N LEU A 135 10.60 -10.07 -6.21
CA LEU A 135 11.20 -9.94 -7.53
C LEU A 135 10.41 -10.76 -8.56
N TYR A 136 10.07 -10.06 -9.64
CA TYR A 136 9.78 -10.55 -10.99
C TYR A 136 8.36 -10.66 -11.58
N ASP A 137 7.21 -10.68 -10.87
CA ASP A 137 5.93 -10.88 -11.62
C ASP A 137 4.60 -10.28 -11.10
N LEU A 138 4.55 -9.50 -10.00
CA LEU A 138 3.26 -9.22 -9.31
C LEU A 138 2.67 -7.79 -9.45
N ALA A 139 2.97 -7.06 -10.53
CA ALA A 139 2.23 -5.83 -10.84
C ALA A 139 0.72 -6.08 -11.13
N TYR A 140 0.30 -7.33 -11.30
CA TYR A 140 -1.00 -7.72 -11.84
C TYR A 140 -2.16 -7.91 -10.84
N LEU A 141 -1.94 -7.83 -9.52
CA LEU A 141 -2.91 -8.28 -8.50
C LEU A 141 -3.17 -7.26 -7.36
N LYS A 142 -3.01 -5.97 -7.62
CA LYS A 142 -3.06 -4.92 -6.57
C LYS A 142 -4.45 -4.33 -6.38
N VAL A 143 -4.85 -4.07 -5.13
CA VAL A 143 -6.00 -3.22 -4.78
C VAL A 143 -5.51 -1.81 -4.40
N PRO A 144 -5.76 -0.76 -5.20
CA PRO A 144 -5.41 0.60 -4.85
C PRO A 144 -6.17 1.08 -3.60
N ILE A 145 -5.48 1.64 -2.60
CA ILE A 145 -6.11 2.08 -1.34
C ILE A 145 -7.14 3.20 -1.58
N ASN A 146 -6.83 4.14 -2.47
CA ASN A 146 -7.68 5.31 -2.73
C ASN A 146 -8.82 5.02 -3.71
N GLU A 147 -8.66 3.99 -4.55
CA GLU A 147 -9.58 3.66 -5.63
C GLU A 147 -9.68 2.12 -5.79
N PRO A 148 -10.16 1.38 -4.78
CA PRO A 148 -10.19 -0.09 -4.83
C PRO A 148 -10.98 -0.64 -6.02
N TRP A 149 -11.97 0.11 -6.51
CA TRP A 149 -12.76 -0.23 -7.69
C TRP A 149 -11.99 -0.18 -9.02
N THR A 150 -10.80 0.42 -9.06
CA THR A 150 -9.93 0.43 -10.27
C THR A 150 -8.95 -0.75 -10.30
N ALA A 151 -8.97 -1.63 -9.30
CA ALA A 151 -8.19 -2.86 -9.32
C ALA A 151 -8.54 -3.69 -10.58
N LYS A 152 -7.52 -4.32 -11.21
CA LYS A 152 -7.71 -5.06 -12.47
C LYS A 152 -8.78 -6.16 -12.38
N ARG A 153 -8.93 -6.76 -11.21
CA ARG A 153 -9.93 -7.81 -10.91
C ARG A 153 -11.00 -7.31 -9.93
N ALA A 154 -11.22 -5.99 -9.84
CA ALA A 154 -12.20 -5.39 -8.92
C ALA A 154 -13.58 -6.02 -9.09
N GLU A 155 -14.08 -6.12 -10.33
CA GLU A 155 -15.39 -6.71 -10.61
C GLU A 155 -15.50 -8.17 -10.14
N GLU A 156 -14.48 -8.99 -10.41
CA GLU A 156 -14.46 -10.38 -9.96
C GLU A 156 -14.42 -10.49 -8.43
N TRP A 157 -13.55 -9.72 -7.79
CA TRP A 157 -13.38 -9.76 -6.33
C TRP A 157 -14.57 -9.14 -5.60
N ASP A 158 -15.26 -8.17 -6.19
CA ASP A 158 -16.45 -7.56 -5.58
C ASP A 158 -17.69 -8.43 -5.79
N SER A 159 -17.69 -9.29 -6.82
CA SER A 159 -18.79 -10.21 -7.13
C SER A 159 -18.79 -11.49 -6.30
N ILE A 160 -17.72 -11.79 -5.55
CA ILE A 160 -17.64 -12.96 -4.68
C ILE A 160 -17.52 -12.57 -3.22
N THR A 161 -18.05 -13.41 -2.34
CA THR A 161 -17.96 -13.19 -0.90
C THR A 161 -16.60 -13.63 -0.35
N ALA A 162 -16.20 -13.07 0.78
CA ALA A 162 -15.03 -13.54 1.51
C ALA A 162 -15.17 -15.00 1.95
N GLN A 163 -16.40 -15.46 2.25
CA GLN A 163 -16.69 -16.87 2.54
C GLN A 163 -16.34 -17.78 1.37
N GLU A 164 -16.79 -17.43 0.16
CA GLU A 164 -16.51 -18.21 -1.04
C GLU A 164 -15.00 -18.24 -1.36
N PHE A 165 -14.31 -17.12 -1.14
CA PHE A 165 -12.85 -17.08 -1.24
C PHE A 165 -12.17 -18.02 -0.22
N VAL A 166 -12.60 -18.00 1.04
CA VAL A 166 -12.05 -18.87 2.09
C VAL A 166 -12.27 -20.34 1.74
N ASP A 167 -13.47 -20.72 1.28
CA ASP A 167 -13.80 -22.10 0.93
C ASP A 167 -13.02 -22.61 -0.28
N ARG A 168 -12.66 -21.73 -1.23
CA ARG A 168 -11.85 -22.06 -2.40
C ARG A 168 -10.35 -22.20 -2.09
N ASN A 169 -9.84 -21.48 -1.10
CA ASN A 169 -8.39 -21.34 -0.89
C ASN A 169 -7.86 -22.03 0.38
N CYS A 170 -8.70 -22.31 1.39
CA CYS A 170 -8.30 -23.06 2.57
C CYS A 170 -8.43 -24.56 2.35
N TRP A 171 -7.39 -25.33 2.65
CA TRP A 171 -7.36 -26.79 2.45
C TRP A 171 -7.81 -27.57 3.69
N SER A 172 -7.85 -26.92 4.85
CA SER A 172 -8.23 -27.52 6.13
C SER A 172 -9.33 -26.74 6.84
N LYS A 173 -10.24 -27.46 7.49
CA LYS A 173 -11.33 -26.86 8.30
C LYS A 173 -10.80 -26.03 9.47
N CYS A 174 -9.68 -26.46 10.05
CA CYS A 174 -8.98 -25.75 11.12
C CYS A 174 -8.55 -24.35 10.66
N VAL A 175 -7.83 -24.25 9.54
CA VAL A 175 -7.38 -22.96 8.99
C VAL A 175 -8.56 -22.12 8.51
N SER A 176 -9.54 -22.74 7.85
CA SER A 176 -10.78 -22.06 7.44
C SER A 176 -11.45 -21.37 8.64
N SER A 177 -11.55 -22.05 9.79
CA SER A 177 -12.15 -21.48 11.01
C SER A 177 -11.35 -20.28 11.54
N ILE A 178 -10.01 -20.37 11.57
CA ILE A 178 -9.13 -19.26 11.96
C ILE A 178 -9.35 -18.03 11.06
N VAL A 179 -9.40 -18.23 9.74
CA VAL A 179 -9.59 -17.12 8.79
C VAL A 179 -10.98 -16.50 8.90
N LYS A 180 -12.01 -17.31 9.17
CA LYS A 180 -13.37 -16.79 9.43
C LYS A 180 -13.40 -15.91 10.69
N ILE A 181 -12.77 -16.36 11.78
CA ILE A 181 -12.66 -15.58 13.01
C ILE A 181 -11.89 -14.28 12.76
N PHE A 182 -10.80 -14.32 11.98
CA PHE A 182 -10.07 -13.13 11.59
C PHE A 182 -10.98 -12.11 10.86
N ILE A 183 -11.74 -12.56 9.85
CA ILE A 183 -12.68 -11.70 9.11
C ILE A 183 -13.75 -11.13 10.05
N GLN A 184 -14.35 -11.96 10.89
CA GLN A 184 -15.34 -11.52 11.88
C GLN A 184 -14.76 -10.49 12.84
N SER A 185 -13.51 -10.65 13.27
CA SER A 185 -12.86 -9.77 14.25
C SER A 185 -12.56 -8.38 13.68
N ILE A 186 -12.20 -8.30 12.40
CA ILE A 186 -11.83 -7.02 11.77
C ILE A 186 -13.02 -6.30 11.14
N MET A 187 -14.03 -7.04 10.64
CA MET A 187 -15.22 -6.48 9.96
C MET A 187 -16.47 -6.46 10.83
N CYS A 188 -16.51 -7.25 11.92
CA CYS A 188 -17.69 -7.44 12.78
C CYS A 188 -18.92 -7.99 12.01
N THR A 189 -18.68 -8.73 10.94
CA THR A 189 -19.70 -9.31 10.04
C THR A 189 -19.34 -10.74 9.71
N GLU A 190 -20.31 -11.50 9.20
CA GLU A 190 -20.00 -12.83 8.71
C GLU A 190 -19.23 -12.80 7.38
N PRO A 191 -18.33 -13.75 7.11
CA PRO A 191 -17.58 -13.77 5.85
C PRO A 191 -18.46 -13.84 4.59
N HIS A 192 -19.69 -14.35 4.68
CA HIS A 192 -20.62 -14.43 3.56
C HIS A 192 -21.38 -13.11 3.32
N GLU A 193 -21.28 -12.14 4.24
CA GLU A 193 -21.87 -10.80 4.11
C GLU A 193 -20.87 -9.80 3.48
N VAL A 194 -19.60 -10.19 3.30
CA VAL A 194 -18.50 -9.29 2.93
C VAL A 194 -18.02 -9.59 1.51
N SER A 195 -17.96 -8.56 0.66
CA SER A 195 -17.27 -8.63 -0.64
C SER A 195 -15.77 -8.92 -0.44
N LEU A 196 -15.19 -9.80 -1.25
CA LEU A 196 -13.75 -10.07 -1.18
C LEU A 196 -12.95 -8.81 -1.49
N LEU A 197 -13.35 -7.99 -2.46
CA LEU A 197 -12.67 -6.72 -2.75
C LEU A 197 -12.62 -5.81 -1.51
N SER A 198 -13.74 -5.70 -0.79
CA SER A 198 -13.80 -4.90 0.44
C SER A 198 -12.88 -5.46 1.53
N LEU A 199 -12.80 -6.79 1.68
CA LEU A 199 -11.88 -7.43 2.63
C LEU A 199 -10.42 -7.11 2.28
N LEU A 200 -10.03 -7.30 1.02
CA LEU A 200 -8.66 -7.05 0.55
C LEU A 200 -8.26 -5.58 0.72
N TRP A 201 -9.16 -4.67 0.37
CA TRP A 201 -8.96 -3.23 0.59
C TRP A 201 -8.78 -2.89 2.07
N TYR A 202 -9.60 -3.49 2.95
CA TYR A 202 -9.52 -3.25 4.40
C TYR A 202 -8.21 -3.79 4.98
N VAL A 203 -7.78 -4.99 4.58
CA VAL A 203 -6.50 -5.58 4.98
C VAL A 203 -5.32 -4.75 4.48
N HIS A 204 -5.35 -4.27 3.23
CA HIS A 204 -4.32 -3.38 2.70
C HIS A 204 -4.24 -2.08 3.51
N SER A 205 -5.38 -1.45 3.76
CA SER A 205 -5.48 -0.21 4.53
C SER A 205 -5.01 -0.38 5.99
N GLY A 206 -5.16 -1.58 6.55
CA GLY A 206 -4.73 -1.93 7.92
C GLY A 206 -3.25 -2.32 8.06
N GLY A 207 -2.48 -2.35 6.97
CA GLY A 207 -1.08 -2.74 7.00
C GLY A 207 -0.83 -4.26 6.91
N GLY A 208 -1.85 -5.05 6.58
CA GLY A 208 -1.74 -6.49 6.32
C GLY A 208 -2.24 -7.36 7.45
N VAL A 209 -2.35 -8.66 7.19
CA VAL A 209 -2.93 -9.62 8.15
C VAL A 209 -2.16 -9.63 9.47
N GLU A 210 -0.82 -9.60 9.43
CA GLU A 210 0.04 -9.61 10.61
C GLU A 210 -0.19 -8.37 11.50
N VAL A 211 -0.10 -7.17 10.91
CA VAL A 211 -0.28 -5.91 11.65
C VAL A 211 -1.67 -5.82 12.27
N MET A 212 -2.70 -6.30 11.57
CA MET A 212 -4.08 -6.26 12.06
C MET A 212 -4.39 -7.28 13.16
N SER A 213 -3.61 -8.36 13.27
CA SER A 213 -3.89 -9.46 14.21
C SER A 213 -3.07 -9.39 15.50
N GLU A 214 -1.92 -8.71 15.49
CA GLU A 214 -0.95 -8.74 16.59
C GLU A 214 -1.08 -7.59 17.59
N VAL A 215 -0.84 -7.90 18.87
CA VAL A 215 -0.64 -6.88 19.91
C VAL A 215 0.76 -6.29 19.80
N ARG A 216 1.81 -7.11 19.85
CA ARG A 216 3.19 -6.60 19.81
C ARG A 216 3.53 -6.12 18.41
N LYS A 217 3.91 -4.84 18.26
CA LYS A 217 4.15 -4.18 16.96
C LYS A 217 2.94 -4.14 16.01
N GLY A 218 1.74 -4.52 16.46
CA GLY A 218 0.53 -4.52 15.64
C GLY A 218 -0.53 -3.51 16.13
N ALA A 219 -1.75 -3.65 15.63
CA ALA A 219 -2.83 -2.68 15.82
C ALA A 219 -3.33 -2.59 17.27
N GLN A 220 -3.12 -3.63 18.07
CA GLN A 220 -3.61 -3.75 19.45
C GLN A 220 -2.56 -3.40 20.52
N GLU A 221 -1.41 -2.81 20.15
CA GLU A 221 -0.24 -2.65 21.04
C GLU A 221 -0.53 -1.82 22.30
N LYS A 222 -1.25 -0.70 22.15
CA LYS A 222 -1.40 0.29 23.22
C LYS A 222 -2.84 0.71 23.43
N LYS A 223 -3.11 1.23 24.64
CA LYS A 223 -4.34 1.91 25.03
C LYS A 223 -4.03 3.26 25.67
N PHE A 224 -5.04 4.12 25.78
CA PHE A 224 -4.91 5.41 26.44
C PHE A 224 -5.09 5.29 27.96
N VAL A 225 -4.16 5.85 28.73
CA VAL A 225 -4.32 5.97 30.19
C VAL A 225 -5.47 6.94 30.45
N GLY A 226 -6.54 6.49 31.12
CA GLY A 226 -7.74 7.32 31.32
C GLY A 226 -8.89 7.03 30.33
N GLY A 227 -8.65 6.20 29.32
CA GLY A 227 -9.62 5.78 28.30
C GLY A 227 -9.63 6.64 27.03
N SER A 228 -10.06 6.08 25.91
CA SER A 228 -9.93 6.67 24.57
C SER A 228 -10.82 7.89 24.32
N GLN A 229 -11.99 7.98 24.97
CA GLN A 229 -12.92 9.09 24.78
C GLN A 229 -12.33 10.44 25.20
N GLN A 230 -11.31 10.43 26.08
CA GLN A 230 -10.63 11.65 26.51
C GLN A 230 -10.02 12.44 25.35
N VAL A 231 -9.64 11.77 24.25
CA VAL A 231 -9.15 12.43 23.03
C VAL A 231 -10.22 13.39 22.51
N CYS A 232 -11.47 12.93 22.43
CA CYS A 232 -12.60 13.75 22.01
C CYS A 232 -12.98 14.79 23.06
N LEU A 233 -12.95 14.45 24.35
CA LEU A 233 -13.27 15.39 25.44
C LEU A 233 -12.29 16.57 25.47
N LYS A 234 -10.98 16.33 25.37
CA LYS A 234 -9.97 17.39 25.34
C LYS A 234 -10.06 18.24 24.08
N MET A 235 -10.35 17.65 22.92
CA MET A 235 -10.60 18.42 21.69
C MET A 235 -11.87 19.29 21.82
N ALA A 236 -12.97 18.74 22.33
CA ALA A 236 -14.20 19.49 22.53
C ALA A 236 -14.01 20.65 23.53
N ALA A 237 -13.27 20.43 24.62
CA ALA A 237 -12.93 21.46 25.59
C ALA A 237 -12.18 22.65 24.94
N SER A 238 -11.25 22.38 24.01
CA SER A 238 -10.53 23.43 23.29
C SER A 238 -11.40 24.23 22.30
N LEU A 239 -12.49 23.63 21.81
CA LEU A 239 -13.42 24.27 20.89
C LEU A 239 -14.48 25.10 21.63
N GLY A 240 -14.72 24.78 22.90
CA GLY A 240 -15.62 25.50 23.79
C GLY A 240 -17.08 25.44 23.33
N ASN A 241 -17.72 26.60 23.29
CA ASN A 241 -19.15 26.75 22.92
C ASN A 241 -19.46 26.43 21.45
N ARG A 242 -18.48 26.10 20.63
CA ARG A 242 -18.68 25.69 19.22
C ARG A 242 -19.28 24.29 19.08
N VAL A 243 -19.22 23.47 20.12
CA VAL A 243 -19.77 22.10 20.12
C VAL A 243 -21.16 22.11 20.74
N HIS A 244 -22.18 21.85 19.93
CA HIS A 244 -23.56 21.74 20.36
C HIS A 244 -23.96 20.26 20.46
N LEU A 245 -24.24 19.83 21.68
CA LEU A 245 -24.75 18.49 21.99
C LEU A 245 -26.28 18.47 21.90
N ASN A 246 -26.87 17.28 21.74
CA ASN A 246 -28.31 17.09 21.51
C ASN A 246 -28.84 17.86 20.27
N SER A 247 -27.97 18.15 19.31
CA SER A 247 -28.31 18.83 18.06
C SER A 247 -28.22 17.84 16.90
N ALA A 248 -29.11 16.86 16.88
CA ALA A 248 -29.18 15.89 15.80
C ALA A 248 -29.68 16.56 14.52
N VAL A 249 -28.83 16.60 13.50
CA VAL A 249 -29.20 17.19 12.21
C VAL A 249 -30.22 16.30 11.51
N VAL A 250 -31.34 16.90 11.11
CA VAL A 250 -32.44 16.21 10.39
C VAL A 250 -32.61 16.74 8.97
N LYS A 251 -32.09 17.93 8.66
CA LYS A 251 -32.23 18.54 7.34
C LYS A 251 -31.00 19.35 6.95
N VAL A 252 -30.59 19.24 5.68
CA VAL A 252 -29.55 20.05 5.05
C VAL A 252 -30.08 20.57 3.72
N GLN A 253 -30.19 21.89 3.60
CA GLN A 253 -30.70 22.57 2.40
C GLN A 253 -29.60 23.41 1.77
N GLN A 254 -29.19 23.05 0.56
CA GLN A 254 -28.27 23.80 -0.29
C GLN A 254 -29.10 24.55 -1.33
N ASN A 255 -29.33 25.84 -1.10
CA ASN A 255 -30.03 26.68 -2.06
C ASN A 255 -29.03 27.18 -3.13
N GLN A 256 -29.52 27.78 -4.24
CA GLN A 256 -28.65 28.40 -5.25
C GLN A 256 -27.96 29.69 -4.73
N GLU A 257 -28.41 30.21 -3.59
CA GLU A 257 -27.72 31.25 -2.84
C GLU A 257 -26.56 30.61 -2.06
N GLU A 258 -25.42 31.30 -1.90
CA GLU A 258 -24.14 30.81 -1.35
C GLU A 258 -24.17 30.25 0.11
N LYS A 259 -25.34 29.90 0.65
CA LYS A 259 -25.57 29.51 2.03
C LYS A 259 -26.28 28.17 2.12
N ILE A 260 -25.76 27.31 2.98
CA ILE A 260 -26.34 26.03 3.35
C ILE A 260 -27.10 26.21 4.67
N ILE A 261 -28.37 25.82 4.69
CA ILE A 261 -29.21 25.84 5.89
C ILE A 261 -29.23 24.44 6.49
N ILE A 262 -28.89 24.34 7.77
CA ILE A 262 -28.86 23.09 8.54
C ILE A 262 -29.89 23.19 9.66
N GLU A 263 -30.76 22.20 9.80
CA GLU A 263 -31.79 22.15 10.83
C GLU A 263 -31.57 20.93 11.74
N ASP A 264 -31.60 21.16 13.05
CA ASP A 264 -31.58 20.09 14.04
C ASP A 264 -32.99 19.61 14.44
N ILE A 265 -33.05 18.52 15.19
CA ILE A 265 -34.29 17.86 15.62
C ILE A 265 -35.20 18.75 16.48
N HIS A 266 -34.66 19.83 17.04
CA HIS A 266 -35.41 20.82 17.81
C HIS A 266 -35.92 21.99 16.95
N GLY A 267 -35.70 21.94 15.64
CA GLY A 267 -36.07 22.99 14.69
C GLY A 267 -35.12 24.19 14.73
N LYS A 268 -33.97 24.09 15.42
CA LYS A 268 -32.98 25.17 15.42
C LYS A 268 -32.21 25.15 14.10
N LYS A 269 -32.11 26.33 13.49
CA LYS A 269 -31.46 26.53 12.20
C LYS A 269 -30.08 27.14 12.35
N TYR A 270 -29.17 26.67 11.49
CA TYR A 270 -27.80 27.13 11.36
C TYR A 270 -27.56 27.48 9.89
N GLN A 271 -26.78 28.52 9.62
CA GLN A 271 -26.31 28.84 8.27
C GLN A 271 -24.80 28.62 8.17
N ALA A 272 -24.33 28.00 7.09
CA ALA A 272 -22.91 27.84 6.84
C ALA A 272 -22.57 27.95 5.34
N LYS A 273 -21.32 28.30 5.02
CA LYS A 273 -20.82 28.25 3.62
C LYS A 273 -20.54 26.82 3.19
N TYR A 274 -20.03 26.00 4.10
CA TYR A 274 -19.70 24.60 3.87
C TYR A 274 -20.23 23.70 4.98
N VAL A 275 -20.49 22.43 4.63
CA VAL A 275 -20.86 21.39 5.59
C VAL A 275 -19.89 20.20 5.47
N ILE A 276 -19.36 19.74 6.60
CA ILE A 276 -18.60 18.49 6.68
C ILE A 276 -19.46 17.45 7.38
N SER A 277 -19.80 16.37 6.67
CA SER A 277 -20.38 15.18 7.30
C SER A 277 -19.27 14.30 7.87
N ALA A 278 -19.17 14.22 9.20
CA ALA A 278 -18.23 13.35 9.91
C ALA A 278 -18.91 12.14 10.58
N VAL A 279 -20.14 11.83 10.17
CA VAL A 279 -20.91 10.65 10.62
C VAL A 279 -20.72 9.44 9.68
N PRO A 280 -20.97 8.20 10.15
CA PRO A 280 -21.02 7.03 9.27
C PRO A 280 -22.01 7.24 8.12
N ILE A 281 -21.69 6.70 6.94
CA ILE A 281 -22.47 6.96 5.72
C ILE A 281 -23.94 6.52 5.83
N THR A 282 -24.23 5.45 6.57
CA THR A 282 -25.59 4.97 6.82
C THR A 282 -26.46 5.98 7.57
N ILE A 283 -25.85 6.82 8.42
CA ILE A 283 -26.57 7.86 9.18
C ILE A 283 -27.09 8.96 8.25
N LEU A 284 -26.51 9.14 7.06
CA LEU A 284 -27.01 10.12 6.09
C LEU A 284 -28.43 9.81 5.63
N SER A 285 -28.89 8.55 5.71
CA SER A 285 -30.29 8.19 5.43
C SER A 285 -31.30 8.85 6.38
N LYS A 286 -30.84 9.30 7.56
CA LYS A 286 -31.66 9.98 8.57
C LYS A 286 -31.72 11.50 8.38
N ILE A 287 -31.01 12.04 7.39
CA ILE A 287 -30.93 13.47 7.09
C ILE A 287 -31.62 13.73 5.76
N HIS A 288 -32.59 14.64 5.74
CA HIS A 288 -33.23 15.09 4.51
C HIS A 288 -32.35 16.12 3.80
N PHE A 289 -31.97 15.82 2.56
CA PHE A 289 -31.18 16.74 1.72
C PHE A 289 -32.07 17.44 0.70
N THR A 290 -31.83 18.73 0.49
CA THR A 290 -32.47 19.52 -0.58
C THR A 290 -31.41 20.37 -1.28
N PRO A 291 -31.13 20.22 -2.59
CA PRO A 291 -31.62 19.15 -3.45
C PRO A 291 -31.21 17.77 -2.91
N GLU A 292 -31.88 16.74 -3.41
CA GLU A 292 -31.55 15.36 -3.06
C GLU A 292 -30.10 15.03 -3.42
N LEU A 293 -29.49 14.12 -2.65
CA LEU A 293 -28.17 13.58 -2.99
C LEU A 293 -28.26 12.81 -4.31
N SER A 294 -27.14 12.72 -5.04
CA SER A 294 -27.07 11.97 -6.29
C SER A 294 -27.48 10.50 -6.11
N ASP A 295 -28.05 9.91 -7.16
CA ASP A 295 -28.54 8.52 -7.14
C ASP A 295 -27.49 7.53 -6.66
N LEU A 296 -26.23 7.67 -7.12
CA LEU A 296 -25.11 6.84 -6.68
C LEU A 296 -24.86 6.97 -5.18
N LYS A 297 -24.96 8.18 -4.62
CA LYS A 297 -24.79 8.41 -3.19
C LYS A 297 -25.94 7.82 -2.39
N GLN A 298 -27.18 7.94 -2.87
CA GLN A 298 -28.35 7.33 -2.23
C GLN A 298 -28.24 5.80 -2.20
N GLN A 299 -27.83 5.19 -3.31
CA GLN A 299 -27.61 3.74 -3.38
C GLN A 299 -26.53 3.28 -2.41
N LEU A 300 -25.42 4.02 -2.32
CA LEU A 300 -24.30 3.70 -1.43
C LEU A 300 -24.71 3.77 0.05
N ILE A 301 -25.49 4.79 0.44
CA ILE A 301 -25.99 4.94 1.82
C ILE A 301 -26.81 3.71 2.26
N GLN A 302 -27.56 3.10 1.34
CA GLN A 302 -28.40 1.92 1.62
C GLN A 302 -27.63 0.59 1.62
N ARG A 303 -26.43 0.55 1.01
CA ARG A 303 -25.69 -0.70 0.72
C ARG A 303 -24.38 -0.85 1.50
N MET A 304 -24.07 0.08 2.41
CA MET A 304 -22.86 0.05 3.25
C MET A 304 -23.22 -0.15 4.73
N PRO A 305 -23.80 -1.30 5.14
CA PRO A 305 -24.15 -1.54 6.53
C PRO A 305 -22.89 -1.56 7.42
N MET A 306 -23.10 -1.37 8.73
CA MET A 306 -22.04 -1.54 9.72
C MET A 306 -22.13 -2.92 10.36
N GLY A 307 -20.98 -3.45 10.80
CA GLY A 307 -20.93 -4.71 11.54
C GLY A 307 -21.64 -4.65 12.90
N SER A 308 -21.82 -5.84 13.49
CA SER A 308 -22.46 -6.07 14.78
C SER A 308 -21.44 -6.61 15.78
N ILE A 309 -21.29 -5.96 16.93
CA ILE A 309 -20.33 -6.37 17.96
C ILE A 309 -20.84 -6.03 19.36
N ILE A 310 -20.61 -6.94 20.30
CA ILE A 310 -20.73 -6.69 21.73
C ILE A 310 -19.34 -6.75 22.33
N LYS A 311 -18.97 -5.68 23.03
CA LYS A 311 -17.74 -5.64 23.81
C LYS A 311 -18.07 -5.89 25.27
N THR A 312 -17.34 -6.79 25.89
CA THR A 312 -17.45 -7.11 27.31
C THR A 312 -16.12 -6.88 28.01
N VAL A 313 -16.19 -6.55 29.30
CA VAL A 313 -15.04 -6.54 30.21
C VAL A 313 -15.46 -7.22 31.51
N THR A 314 -14.75 -8.30 31.83
CA THR A 314 -15.00 -9.12 33.02
C THR A 314 -13.86 -8.94 34.00
N TYR A 315 -14.18 -8.50 35.23
CA TYR A 315 -13.19 -8.24 36.27
C TYR A 315 -13.03 -9.41 37.25
N TYR A 316 -11.79 -9.64 37.65
CA TYR A 316 -11.35 -10.71 38.53
C TYR A 316 -10.59 -10.15 39.73
N GLU A 317 -10.47 -10.94 40.80
CA GLU A 317 -9.70 -10.57 41.98
C GLU A 317 -8.20 -10.51 41.68
N THR A 318 -7.70 -11.46 40.89
CA THR A 318 -6.31 -11.54 40.44
C THR A 318 -6.23 -11.75 38.94
N ALA A 319 -5.10 -11.36 38.33
CA ALA A 319 -4.81 -11.66 36.93
C ALA A 319 -4.26 -13.10 36.80
N PHE A 320 -5.03 -14.10 37.27
CA PHE A 320 -4.59 -15.49 37.42
C PHE A 320 -4.02 -16.11 36.13
N TRP A 321 -4.50 -15.67 34.96
CA TRP A 321 -3.97 -16.10 33.67
C TRP A 321 -2.49 -15.77 33.52
N ARG A 322 -2.02 -14.64 34.07
CA ARG A 322 -0.61 -14.26 34.06
C ARG A 322 0.24 -15.21 34.90
N ASP A 323 -0.27 -15.65 36.06
CA ASP A 323 0.40 -16.61 36.94
C ASP A 323 0.54 -17.99 36.27
N GLN A 324 -0.38 -18.31 35.37
CA GLN A 324 -0.37 -19.53 34.55
C GLN A 324 0.40 -19.38 33.21
N ASP A 325 1.19 -18.30 33.05
CA ASP A 325 1.99 -18.03 31.84
C ASP A 325 1.12 -17.80 30.58
N PHE A 326 -0.07 -17.19 30.73
CA PHE A 326 -0.92 -16.70 29.64
C PHE A 326 -0.94 -15.18 29.59
N ASN A 327 -1.19 -14.64 28.39
CA ASN A 327 -1.23 -13.19 28.15
C ASN A 327 -2.65 -12.61 28.03
N GLY A 328 -3.69 -13.44 28.23
CA GLY A 328 -5.09 -13.03 28.11
C GLY A 328 -5.60 -12.93 26.68
N ILE A 329 -4.80 -13.33 25.67
CA ILE A 329 -5.25 -13.47 24.28
C ILE A 329 -5.77 -14.88 24.08
N ALA A 330 -7.09 -15.01 23.89
CA ALA A 330 -7.72 -16.24 23.46
C ALA A 330 -8.54 -16.01 22.20
N VAL A 331 -8.45 -16.93 21.25
CA VAL A 331 -9.27 -16.99 20.03
C VAL A 331 -10.07 -18.28 20.08
N SER A 332 -11.39 -18.19 19.98
CA SER A 332 -12.28 -19.35 20.08
C SER A 332 -13.45 -19.31 19.09
N ASP A 333 -13.75 -20.44 18.45
CA ASP A 333 -15.07 -20.68 17.81
C ASP A 333 -16.03 -21.46 18.73
N ASN A 334 -15.56 -21.80 19.93
CA ASN A 334 -16.27 -22.55 20.94
C ASN A 334 -16.78 -21.60 22.03
N GLY A 335 -18.05 -21.24 21.93
CA GLY A 335 -18.72 -20.35 22.86
C GLY A 335 -18.97 -18.93 22.30
N PRO A 336 -19.49 -18.04 23.15
CA PRO A 336 -20.02 -16.74 22.74
C PRO A 336 -18.95 -15.66 22.58
N ILE A 337 -17.83 -15.73 23.32
CA ILE A 337 -16.72 -14.78 23.20
C ILE A 337 -15.69 -15.35 22.23
N VAL A 338 -15.49 -14.67 21.11
CA VAL A 338 -14.64 -15.12 20.02
C VAL A 338 -13.18 -14.73 20.23
N VAL A 339 -12.95 -13.51 20.73
CA VAL A 339 -11.60 -12.99 20.96
C VAL A 339 -11.53 -12.30 22.32
N THR A 340 -10.45 -12.55 23.05
CA THR A 340 -10.16 -11.87 24.32
C THR A 340 -8.81 -11.16 24.33
N TYR A 341 -8.68 -10.17 25.21
CA TYR A 341 -7.42 -9.49 25.51
C TYR A 341 -7.38 -9.13 27.00
N ASP A 342 -6.17 -9.06 27.57
CA ASP A 342 -5.94 -8.53 28.91
C ASP A 342 -6.25 -7.02 28.95
N ASP A 343 -7.17 -6.63 29.84
CA ASP A 343 -7.61 -5.25 30.07
C ASP A 343 -7.28 -4.73 31.48
N THR A 344 -6.35 -5.40 32.17
CA THR A 344 -5.85 -4.99 33.48
C THR A 344 -5.22 -3.60 33.39
N LYS A 345 -5.43 -2.78 34.42
CA LYS A 345 -4.88 -1.41 34.45
C LYS A 345 -3.35 -1.43 34.55
N PRO A 346 -2.66 -0.38 34.06
CA PRO A 346 -1.20 -0.35 33.99
C PRO A 346 -0.52 -0.40 35.36
N ASP A 347 -1.22 -0.01 36.43
CA ASP A 347 -0.77 -0.12 37.83
C ASP A 347 -0.96 -1.53 38.42
N GLY A 348 -1.48 -2.47 37.62
CA GLY A 348 -1.82 -3.84 38.04
C GLY A 348 -3.17 -3.94 38.76
N SER A 349 -3.89 -2.82 38.95
CA SER A 349 -5.21 -2.83 39.56
C SER A 349 -6.27 -3.34 38.58
N SER A 350 -7.40 -3.79 39.14
CA SER A 350 -8.57 -4.25 38.38
C SER A 350 -8.23 -5.24 37.26
N PRO A 351 -7.71 -6.43 37.61
CA PRO A 351 -7.53 -7.52 36.66
C PRO A 351 -8.80 -7.75 35.85
N GLY A 352 -8.68 -7.66 34.54
CA GLY A 352 -9.84 -7.77 33.66
C GLY A 352 -9.52 -8.40 32.33
N LEU A 353 -10.46 -9.15 31.79
CA LEU A 353 -10.42 -9.66 30.42
C LEU A 353 -11.50 -8.95 29.61
N MET A 354 -11.08 -8.34 28.51
CA MET A 354 -11.99 -7.79 27.51
C MET A 354 -12.31 -8.91 26.51
N GLY A 355 -13.58 -9.08 26.17
CA GLY A 355 -14.05 -10.08 25.20
C GLY A 355 -14.95 -9.47 24.12
N PHE A 356 -14.81 -9.95 22.89
CA PHE A 356 -15.68 -9.60 21.77
C PHE A 356 -16.62 -10.74 21.38
N LEU A 357 -17.91 -10.43 21.27
CA LEU A 357 -18.89 -11.25 20.56
C LEU A 357 -19.16 -10.59 19.22
N LEU A 358 -19.09 -11.37 18.14
CA LEU A 358 -18.99 -10.84 16.78
C LEU A 358 -20.17 -11.30 15.91
N ALA A 359 -20.56 -10.44 14.96
CA ALA A 359 -21.50 -10.76 13.87
C ALA A 359 -22.81 -11.41 14.34
N ASN A 360 -23.13 -12.64 13.91
CA ASN A 360 -24.38 -13.30 14.28
C ASN A 360 -24.49 -13.57 15.78
N GLN A 361 -23.39 -13.88 16.47
CA GLN A 361 -23.43 -14.14 17.91
C GLN A 361 -23.87 -12.90 18.68
N ALA A 362 -23.37 -11.72 18.29
CA ALA A 362 -23.82 -10.45 18.85
C ALA A 362 -25.33 -10.24 18.65
N ARG A 363 -25.84 -10.52 17.44
CA ARG A 363 -27.27 -10.38 17.12
C ARG A 363 -28.15 -11.36 17.91
N GLN A 364 -27.73 -12.62 18.01
CA GLN A 364 -28.45 -13.67 18.74
C GLN A 364 -28.49 -13.37 20.24
N LEU A 365 -27.40 -12.88 20.83
CA LEU A 365 -27.38 -12.58 22.26
C LEU A 365 -28.34 -11.43 22.62
N CYS A 366 -28.54 -10.48 21.71
CA CYS A 366 -29.47 -9.36 21.91
C CYS A 366 -30.94 -9.79 22.02
N THR A 367 -31.29 -11.02 21.62
CA THR A 367 -32.65 -11.56 21.74
C THR A 367 -32.88 -12.35 23.03
N LEU A 368 -31.84 -12.59 23.83
CA LEU A 368 -31.94 -13.33 25.09
C LEU A 368 -32.43 -12.43 26.22
N SER A 369 -33.07 -13.04 27.23
CA SER A 369 -33.42 -12.31 28.46
C SER A 369 -32.18 -11.93 29.26
N LYS A 370 -32.27 -10.88 30.11
CA LYS A 370 -31.14 -10.39 30.92
C LYS A 370 -30.47 -11.51 31.73
N GLU A 371 -31.25 -12.46 32.24
CA GLU A 371 -30.78 -13.58 33.08
C GLU A 371 -30.05 -14.65 32.26
N GLU A 372 -30.52 -14.95 31.04
CA GLU A 372 -29.87 -15.88 30.10
C GLU A 372 -28.59 -15.29 29.49
N SER A 373 -28.57 -13.98 29.25
CA SER A 373 -27.38 -13.26 28.79
C SER A 373 -26.24 -13.33 29.81
N HIS A 374 -26.54 -13.27 31.12
CA HIS A 374 -25.51 -13.29 32.17
C HIS A 374 -24.66 -14.57 32.18
N VAL A 375 -25.26 -15.73 31.94
CA VAL A 375 -24.54 -17.03 31.89
C VAL A 375 -23.66 -17.13 30.65
N THR A 376 -23.99 -16.39 29.59
CA THR A 376 -23.40 -16.50 28.25
C THR A 376 -22.31 -15.44 27.99
N LEU A 377 -21.95 -14.60 28.98
CA LEU A 377 -20.94 -13.53 28.80
C LEU A 377 -19.58 -13.84 29.45
N TYR A 378 -19.30 -15.11 29.72
CA TYR A 378 -18.03 -15.55 30.30
C TYR A 378 -17.18 -16.29 29.27
N PRO A 379 -15.85 -16.08 29.25
CA PRO A 379 -14.94 -16.97 28.52
C PRO A 379 -15.08 -18.40 29.05
N THR A 380 -14.97 -19.41 28.19
CA THR A 380 -14.99 -20.82 28.62
C THR A 380 -13.77 -21.10 29.49
N SER A 381 -13.89 -21.98 30.49
CA SER A 381 -12.75 -22.28 31.39
C SER A 381 -11.56 -22.89 30.65
N GLU A 382 -11.81 -23.61 29.56
CA GLU A 382 -10.78 -24.12 28.65
C GLU A 382 -10.03 -23.01 27.90
N SER A 383 -10.67 -21.85 27.65
CA SER A 383 -10.06 -20.72 26.91
C SER A 383 -9.13 -19.82 27.73
N VAL A 384 -9.21 -19.87 29.07
CA VAL A 384 -8.48 -18.95 29.98
C VAL A 384 -7.73 -19.66 31.13
N GLY A 385 -7.81 -21.00 31.20
CA GLY A 385 -7.11 -21.82 32.19
C GLY A 385 -8.03 -22.47 33.23
N GLN A 386 -7.60 -23.61 33.80
CA GLN A 386 -8.41 -24.50 34.65
C GLN A 386 -9.03 -23.84 35.91
N GLU A 387 -8.57 -22.66 36.31
CA GLU A 387 -9.09 -21.92 37.47
C GLU A 387 -10.23 -20.94 37.17
N ALA A 388 -10.69 -20.82 35.92
CA ALA A 388 -11.87 -20.03 35.57
C ALA A 388 -13.20 -20.58 36.16
N GLU A 389 -13.15 -21.70 36.90
CA GLU A 389 -14.20 -22.13 37.82
C GLU A 389 -14.27 -21.29 39.12
N HIS A 390 -13.26 -20.48 39.43
CA HIS A 390 -13.37 -19.47 40.48
C HIS A 390 -14.35 -18.40 40.03
N THR A 391 -15.43 -18.26 40.80
CA THR A 391 -16.57 -17.42 40.47
C THR A 391 -16.08 -16.00 40.20
N PRO A 392 -16.36 -15.39 39.02
CA PRO A 392 -16.13 -13.96 38.84
C PRO A 392 -16.81 -13.23 39.99
N THR A 393 -16.19 -12.14 40.46
CA THR A 393 -16.72 -11.37 41.59
C THR A 393 -18.23 -11.14 41.38
N PRO A 394 -19.12 -11.63 42.27
CA PRO A 394 -20.56 -11.70 41.98
C PRO A 394 -21.11 -10.35 41.48
N GLY A 395 -21.62 -10.33 40.24
CA GLY A 395 -22.34 -9.19 39.66
C GLY A 395 -21.55 -8.14 38.86
N LYS A 396 -20.36 -8.43 38.30
CA LYS A 396 -19.50 -7.38 37.71
C LYS A 396 -18.94 -7.71 36.30
N VAL A 397 -19.82 -7.84 35.31
CA VAL A 397 -19.47 -7.79 33.88
C VAL A 397 -20.01 -6.49 33.30
N LEU A 398 -19.14 -5.66 32.72
CA LEU A 398 -19.54 -4.46 31.98
C LEU A 398 -19.57 -4.79 30.49
N TRP A 399 -20.61 -4.36 29.80
CA TRP A 399 -20.70 -4.57 28.36
C TRP A 399 -21.45 -3.44 27.65
N GLU A 400 -21.15 -3.28 26.36
CA GLU A 400 -21.83 -2.37 25.44
C GLU A 400 -22.14 -3.14 24.15
N VAL A 401 -23.40 -3.16 23.76
CA VAL A 401 -23.82 -3.54 22.40
C VAL A 401 -23.60 -2.31 21.53
N SER A 402 -22.84 -2.46 20.45
CA SER A 402 -22.77 -1.41 19.44
C SER A 402 -23.35 -1.93 18.13
N SER A 403 -24.45 -1.29 17.72
CA SER A 403 -25.00 -1.39 16.38
C SER A 403 -25.20 0.04 15.85
N SER A 404 -24.89 0.28 14.58
CA SER A 404 -24.83 1.66 14.05
C SER A 404 -26.19 2.37 13.92
N SER A 405 -27.31 1.72 14.25
CA SER A 405 -28.66 2.30 14.17
C SER A 405 -28.99 3.29 15.30
N GLU A 406 -28.15 3.41 16.34
CA GLU A 406 -28.39 4.30 17.48
C GLU A 406 -28.15 5.79 17.18
N ALA A 407 -29.03 6.37 16.37
CA ALA A 407 -29.24 7.81 16.31
C ALA A 407 -30.74 8.02 16.41
N HIS A 408 -31.21 8.23 17.64
CA HIS A 408 -32.60 8.48 18.07
C HIS A 408 -33.58 7.32 17.91
N ASP A 409 -33.75 6.57 19.00
CA ASP A 409 -35.06 6.34 19.62
C ASP A 409 -34.86 6.05 21.12
N SER A 410 -35.70 6.66 21.96
CA SER A 410 -35.93 6.26 23.36
C SER A 410 -37.45 6.15 23.53
N PRO A 411 -38.00 5.24 24.36
CA PRO A 411 -37.39 4.22 25.20
C PRO A 411 -37.60 2.80 24.61
N ASP A 412 -37.02 1.76 25.21
CA ASP A 412 -37.41 0.34 25.01
C ASP A 412 -36.80 -0.50 23.88
N TYR A 413 -35.52 -0.29 23.51
CA TYR A 413 -34.71 -1.39 22.97
C TYR A 413 -33.33 -1.48 23.65
N VAL A 414 -33.33 -2.18 24.78
CA VAL A 414 -32.24 -3.02 25.34
C VAL A 414 -30.81 -2.45 25.30
N ILE A 415 -30.60 -1.33 26.00
CA ILE A 415 -29.40 -1.18 26.84
C ILE A 415 -29.67 -1.98 28.12
N VAL A 416 -29.07 -3.17 28.27
CA VAL A 416 -29.08 -3.86 29.56
C VAL A 416 -27.89 -3.34 30.36
N LEU A 417 -28.07 -2.18 30.96
CA LEU A 417 -27.29 -1.82 32.14
C LEU A 417 -27.93 -2.53 33.34
N LEU A 418 -27.28 -3.56 33.87
CA LEU A 418 -27.50 -4.01 35.24
C LEU A 418 -26.23 -3.70 36.04
N LEU A 419 -26.27 -2.61 36.80
CA LEU A 419 -25.44 -2.46 38.00
C LEU A 419 -26.31 -2.91 39.17
N LEU A 420 -25.99 -4.05 39.79
CA LEU A 420 -26.59 -4.41 41.08
C LEU A 420 -25.64 -3.99 42.19
N HIS A 421 -26.00 -2.91 42.90
CA HIS A 421 -25.49 -2.63 44.24
C HIS A 421 -26.52 -3.14 45.26
N GLN A 422 -26.03 -3.99 46.17
CA GLN A 422 -26.72 -4.53 47.35
C GLN A 422 -27.94 -5.41 47.07
N GLY A 423 -27.70 -6.72 47.13
CA GLY A 423 -28.74 -7.74 47.11
C GLY A 423 -29.84 -7.46 48.15
N LYS A 424 -31.07 -7.28 47.65
CA LYS A 424 -32.33 -7.63 48.32
C LYS A 424 -33.47 -7.63 47.30
N LEU A 425 -34.25 -8.71 47.32
CA LEU A 425 -35.51 -8.85 46.58
C LEU A 425 -36.51 -7.75 47.03
N CYS A 426 -37.12 -7.06 46.06
CA CYS A 426 -38.48 -6.56 46.23
C CYS A 426 -39.25 -6.61 44.90
N SER A 427 -40.45 -7.16 45.02
CA SER A 427 -41.44 -7.47 43.99
C SER A 427 -42.16 -6.25 43.42
N SER A 428 -42.75 -6.48 42.23
CA SER A 428 -43.91 -5.80 41.61
C SER A 428 -43.73 -4.40 41.05
N VAL A 429 -43.80 -4.27 39.71
CA VAL A 429 -44.89 -3.58 38.99
C VAL A 429 -45.03 -4.23 37.60
N THR A 430 -46.17 -4.87 37.33
CA THR A 430 -46.67 -5.23 35.99
C THR A 430 -47.44 -4.05 35.41
N LEU A 431 -47.34 -3.80 34.10
CA LEU A 431 -48.39 -3.15 33.32
C LEU A 431 -48.49 -3.81 31.93
N GLU A 432 -49.73 -4.17 31.60
CA GLU A 432 -50.19 -4.97 30.48
C GLU A 432 -50.22 -4.21 29.14
N GLY A 433 -50.08 -4.95 28.04
CA GLY A 433 -51.06 -4.87 26.95
C GLY A 433 -50.59 -4.45 25.58
N VAL A 434 -50.17 -5.41 24.73
CA VAL A 434 -50.58 -5.54 23.30
C VAL A 434 -50.45 -7.02 22.90
N LYS A 435 -51.54 -7.64 22.42
CA LYS A 435 -51.55 -8.95 21.74
C LYS A 435 -51.23 -8.75 20.26
N LEU A 436 -50.42 -9.63 19.67
CA LEU A 436 -50.37 -9.87 18.23
C LEU A 436 -50.74 -11.34 17.98
N ASP A 437 -51.79 -11.52 17.18
CA ASP A 437 -52.38 -12.82 16.84
C ASP A 437 -51.52 -13.58 15.82
N SER A 438 -51.57 -14.91 15.99
CA SER A 438 -51.08 -15.98 15.12
C SER A 438 -51.75 -16.02 13.75
N VAL A 439 -50.99 -16.37 12.69
CA VAL A 439 -51.24 -17.51 11.76
C VAL A 439 -50.21 -17.47 10.61
N GLY A 440 -49.60 -18.62 10.30
CA GLY A 440 -48.79 -18.81 9.09
C GLY A 440 -48.00 -20.12 9.11
N HIS A 441 -48.69 -21.24 8.89
CA HIS A 441 -48.15 -22.61 8.82
C HIS A 441 -47.06 -22.79 7.76
N LEU A 442 -46.00 -23.54 8.13
CA LEU A 442 -45.09 -24.24 7.22
C LEU A 442 -45.62 -25.67 7.00
N GLU A 443 -45.77 -26.09 5.75
CA GLU A 443 -45.89 -27.49 5.35
C GLU A 443 -44.66 -27.93 4.54
N VAL A 444 -44.16 -29.10 4.92
CA VAL A 444 -43.02 -29.84 4.35
C VAL A 444 -43.56 -30.77 3.27
N CYS A 445 -42.83 -30.93 2.16
CA CYS A 445 -42.97 -32.09 1.28
C CYS A 445 -41.59 -32.58 0.81
N ASP A 446 -41.28 -33.81 1.20
CA ASP A 446 -40.18 -34.65 0.72
C ASP A 446 -40.61 -35.50 -0.49
N ASP A 447 -39.60 -36.10 -1.13
CA ASP A 447 -39.59 -37.19 -2.13
C ASP A 447 -39.83 -36.87 -3.62
N VAL A 448 -38.75 -37.03 -4.42
CA VAL A 448 -38.63 -38.10 -5.45
C VAL A 448 -37.14 -38.38 -5.74
N THR A 449 -36.68 -39.60 -5.44
CA THR A 449 -35.43 -40.23 -5.92
C THR A 449 -35.48 -40.67 -7.39
N LEU A 450 -34.33 -40.71 -8.10
CA LEU A 450 -33.77 -41.92 -8.77
C LEU A 450 -32.50 -41.66 -9.66
N LYS A 451 -31.42 -42.37 -9.30
CA LYS A 451 -30.39 -43.09 -10.12
C LYS A 451 -29.59 -42.38 -11.24
N GLY A 452 -28.28 -42.22 -11.01
CA GLY A 452 -27.27 -43.24 -11.38
C GLY A 452 -26.45 -43.10 -12.70
N ARG A 453 -25.13 -42.92 -12.52
CA ARG A 453 -23.96 -43.36 -13.33
C ARG A 453 -23.53 -42.58 -14.59
N GLY A 454 -22.48 -41.77 -14.42
CA GLY A 454 -21.11 -42.02 -14.91
C GLY A 454 -20.78 -41.78 -16.40
N CYS A 455 -19.90 -40.80 -16.67
CA CYS A 455 -18.67 -41.00 -17.48
C CYS A 455 -17.80 -39.72 -17.47
N THR A 456 -16.56 -39.83 -17.01
CA THR A 456 -15.49 -38.85 -17.23
C THR A 456 -14.75 -39.15 -18.54
N LYS A 457 -14.66 -38.17 -19.45
CA LYS A 457 -13.41 -37.78 -20.14
C LYS A 457 -13.63 -36.63 -21.14
N ALA A 458 -12.77 -35.62 -20.98
CA ALA A 458 -12.20 -34.73 -21.99
C ALA A 458 -13.15 -33.95 -22.91
N PHE A 459 -13.07 -32.61 -22.89
CA PHE A 459 -12.38 -31.89 -23.95
C PHE A 459 -12.09 -30.44 -23.56
N MET A 460 -10.90 -30.01 -23.96
CA MET A 460 -10.39 -28.65 -24.01
C MET A 460 -11.22 -27.76 -24.95
N MET A 461 -11.16 -26.46 -24.67
CA MET A 461 -11.25 -25.33 -25.61
C MET A 461 -12.56 -25.17 -26.39
N ALA A 462 -13.38 -24.23 -25.95
CA ALA A 462 -14.11 -23.33 -26.84
C ALA A 462 -14.32 -22.00 -26.11
N SER A 463 -13.52 -21.00 -26.46
CA SER A 463 -13.79 -19.60 -26.17
C SER A 463 -13.81 -18.84 -27.50
N ARG A 464 -14.82 -17.98 -27.65
CA ARG A 464 -15.08 -17.02 -28.74
C ARG A 464 -15.79 -17.60 -29.96
N ASP A 465 -17.08 -17.31 -30.06
CA ASP A 465 -17.60 -16.36 -31.05
C ASP A 465 -19.03 -15.95 -30.71
N GLU A 466 -19.24 -14.66 -30.42
CA GLU A 466 -20.51 -14.00 -30.75
C GLU A 466 -20.56 -13.91 -32.27
N ALA A 467 -21.17 -14.90 -32.93
CA ALA A 467 -21.36 -14.87 -34.38
C ALA A 467 -22.62 -14.08 -34.72
N GLN A 468 -22.45 -13.07 -35.57
CA GLN A 468 -23.51 -12.40 -36.33
C GLN A 468 -24.45 -13.44 -36.97
N HIS A 469 -25.76 -13.23 -36.91
CA HIS A 469 -26.73 -14.03 -37.68
C HIS A 469 -26.34 -14.03 -39.17
N PHE A 470 -26.06 -15.21 -39.73
CA PHE A 470 -25.81 -15.36 -41.17
C PHE A 470 -27.12 -15.22 -41.94
N VAL A 471 -27.06 -14.68 -43.17
CA VAL A 471 -28.25 -14.58 -44.03
C VAL A 471 -28.60 -15.98 -44.55
N GLU A 472 -29.87 -16.35 -44.42
CA GLU A 472 -30.41 -17.66 -44.74
C GLU A 472 -30.97 -17.74 -46.17
N CYS A 473 -30.84 -18.91 -46.79
CA CYS A 473 -31.40 -19.24 -48.09
C CYS A 473 -32.93 -19.30 -48.00
N ASP A 474 -33.61 -18.59 -48.89
CA ASP A 474 -35.07 -18.44 -48.88
C ASP A 474 -35.81 -19.77 -49.12
N LEU A 475 -35.10 -20.79 -49.61
CA LEU A 475 -35.66 -22.10 -49.94
C LEU A 475 -35.39 -23.18 -48.87
N CYS A 476 -34.36 -23.04 -48.05
CA CYS A 476 -33.94 -24.14 -47.15
C CYS A 476 -33.21 -23.71 -45.86
N GLN A 477 -33.12 -22.41 -45.56
CA GLN A 477 -32.50 -21.86 -44.34
C GLN A 477 -31.00 -22.21 -44.15
N GLN A 478 -30.31 -22.67 -45.19
CA GLN A 478 -28.85 -22.81 -45.19
C GLN A 478 -28.17 -21.46 -45.46
N PRO A 479 -26.89 -21.26 -45.08
CA PRO A 479 -26.15 -20.04 -45.40
C PRO A 479 -26.16 -19.74 -46.90
N VAL A 480 -26.37 -18.45 -47.23
CA VAL A 480 -26.48 -18.00 -48.62
C VAL A 480 -25.11 -17.91 -49.29
N SER A 481 -25.03 -18.41 -50.52
CA SER A 481 -23.85 -18.29 -51.38
C SER A 481 -24.12 -17.39 -52.59
N PHE A 482 -25.36 -17.37 -53.09
CA PHE A 482 -25.76 -16.72 -54.34
C PHE A 482 -27.03 -15.90 -54.21
N PHE A 483 -27.21 -14.96 -55.14
CA PHE A 483 -28.41 -14.14 -55.27
C PHE A 483 -28.91 -14.17 -56.71
N CYS A 484 -30.21 -14.39 -56.92
CA CYS A 484 -30.80 -14.24 -58.24
C CYS A 484 -31.32 -12.82 -58.43
N ARG A 485 -30.61 -11.97 -59.19
CA ARG A 485 -30.96 -10.54 -59.38
C ARG A 485 -32.35 -10.34 -59.97
N ARG A 486 -32.79 -11.24 -60.85
CA ARG A 486 -34.10 -11.15 -61.53
C ARG A 486 -35.26 -11.59 -60.65
N CYS A 487 -35.04 -12.51 -59.72
CA CYS A 487 -36.08 -13.03 -58.84
C CYS A 487 -36.02 -12.42 -57.43
N GLY A 488 -34.92 -11.75 -57.07
CA GLY A 488 -34.73 -11.12 -55.77
C GLY A 488 -34.58 -12.12 -54.61
N VAL A 489 -34.10 -13.34 -54.88
CA VAL A 489 -34.04 -14.43 -53.89
C VAL A 489 -32.61 -14.84 -53.56
N ASN A 490 -32.40 -15.17 -52.29
CA ASN A 490 -31.16 -15.66 -51.72
C ASN A 490 -31.08 -17.18 -51.81
N LEU A 491 -29.98 -17.70 -52.36
CA LEU A 491 -29.81 -19.11 -52.69
C LEU A 491 -28.51 -19.66 -52.11
N CYS A 492 -28.56 -20.85 -51.51
CA CYS A 492 -27.37 -21.64 -51.25
C CYS A 492 -27.02 -22.51 -52.47
N ASP A 493 -25.79 -23.00 -52.55
CA ASP A 493 -25.29 -23.88 -53.62
C ASP A 493 -26.27 -24.99 -54.05
N PRO A 494 -26.83 -25.82 -53.13
CA PRO A 494 -27.77 -26.87 -53.51
C PRO A 494 -29.09 -26.39 -54.13
N CYS A 495 -29.50 -25.17 -53.83
CA CYS A 495 -30.80 -24.63 -54.24
C CYS A 495 -30.74 -23.91 -55.58
N VAL A 496 -29.55 -23.51 -56.05
CA VAL A 496 -29.35 -22.89 -57.37
C VAL A 496 -29.90 -23.74 -58.53
N PRO A 497 -29.58 -25.05 -58.66
CA PRO A 497 -30.10 -25.88 -59.74
C PRO A 497 -31.62 -26.08 -59.67
N ILE A 498 -32.19 -26.05 -58.45
CA ILE A 498 -33.64 -26.18 -58.24
C ILE A 498 -34.33 -24.89 -58.69
N HIS A 499 -33.78 -23.73 -58.33
CA HIS A 499 -34.27 -22.42 -58.72
C HIS A 499 -34.24 -22.25 -60.26
N LEU A 500 -33.15 -22.64 -60.91
CA LEU A 500 -33.00 -22.56 -62.37
C LEU A 500 -34.01 -23.41 -63.15
N ARG A 501 -34.60 -24.45 -62.54
CA ARG A 501 -35.63 -25.29 -63.18
C ARG A 501 -37.01 -24.65 -63.20
N VAL A 502 -37.24 -23.59 -62.41
CA VAL A 502 -38.51 -22.85 -62.41
C VAL A 502 -38.59 -22.03 -63.70
N LYS A 503 -39.68 -22.17 -64.46
CA LYS A 503 -39.87 -21.40 -65.71
C LYS A 503 -40.08 -19.91 -65.39
N SER A 504 -39.10 -19.08 -65.75
CA SER A 504 -39.18 -17.61 -65.72
C SER A 504 -39.38 -17.04 -67.12
N LYS A 505 -40.22 -15.99 -67.26
CA LYS A 505 -40.43 -15.29 -68.55
C LYS A 505 -39.17 -14.61 -69.06
N ASN A 506 -38.28 -14.19 -68.15
CA ASN A 506 -37.09 -13.41 -68.47
C ASN A 506 -35.81 -14.20 -68.19
N GLY A 507 -35.86 -15.50 -67.89
CA GLY A 507 -34.68 -16.27 -67.42
C GLY A 507 -34.25 -15.90 -66.00
N HIS A 508 -33.16 -16.51 -65.53
CA HIS A 508 -32.59 -16.33 -64.19
C HIS A 508 -31.16 -15.78 -64.32
N ASP A 509 -30.75 -14.93 -63.40
CA ASP A 509 -29.43 -14.30 -63.38
C ASP A 509 -28.84 -14.43 -61.99
N ILE A 510 -27.90 -15.36 -61.81
CA ILE A 510 -27.38 -15.78 -60.51
C ILE A 510 -25.95 -15.27 -60.37
N VAL A 511 -25.72 -14.49 -59.33
CA VAL A 511 -24.43 -13.93 -58.95
C VAL A 511 -24.06 -14.36 -57.54
N ASP A 512 -22.79 -14.25 -57.16
CA ASP A 512 -22.38 -14.44 -55.78
C ASP A 512 -23.10 -13.44 -54.88
N TYR A 513 -23.45 -13.85 -53.66
CA TYR A 513 -24.24 -13.00 -52.76
C TYR A 513 -23.54 -11.68 -52.42
N THR A 514 -22.21 -11.68 -52.38
CA THR A 514 -21.37 -10.51 -52.11
C THR A 514 -21.35 -9.49 -53.24
N SER A 515 -21.73 -9.88 -54.46
CA SER A 515 -21.78 -9.03 -55.66
C SER A 515 -23.21 -8.70 -56.09
N LYS A 516 -24.19 -8.87 -55.19
CA LYS A 516 -25.62 -8.60 -55.47
C LYS A 516 -25.88 -7.15 -55.88
N ASP A 517 -25.05 -6.21 -55.43
CA ASP A 517 -25.19 -4.75 -55.63
C ASP A 517 -24.26 -4.21 -56.75
N ASP A 518 -23.49 -5.06 -57.46
CA ASP A 518 -22.49 -4.65 -58.47
C ASP A 518 -23.08 -4.14 -59.81
N ASP A 519 -24.30 -3.62 -59.84
CA ASP A 519 -24.85 -2.89 -61.01
C ASP A 519 -25.25 -1.46 -60.62
N ASP A 520 -24.36 -0.80 -59.86
CA ASP A 520 -24.52 0.59 -59.44
C ASP A 520 -24.14 1.54 -60.58
N LYS A 521 -25.08 1.74 -61.49
CA LYS A 521 -25.13 3.01 -62.22
C LYS A 521 -25.35 4.12 -61.18
N CYS A 522 -24.43 5.07 -61.11
CA CYS A 522 -24.56 6.23 -60.24
C CYS A 522 -25.73 7.09 -60.71
N HIS A 523 -26.92 6.96 -60.11
CA HIS A 523 -28.08 7.77 -60.47
C HIS A 523 -28.05 9.13 -59.77
N CYS A 524 -28.61 10.16 -60.41
CA CYS A 524 -28.58 11.51 -59.85
C CYS A 524 -29.65 11.68 -58.77
N ASP A 525 -29.27 12.14 -57.57
CA ASP A 525 -30.20 12.34 -56.44
C ASP A 525 -31.39 13.26 -56.77
N SER A 526 -31.17 14.31 -57.58
CA SER A 526 -32.24 15.22 -58.01
C SER A 526 -33.04 14.69 -59.20
N HIS A 527 -32.50 13.72 -59.94
CA HIS A 527 -33.15 13.11 -61.10
C HIS A 527 -32.90 11.60 -61.11
N PRO A 528 -33.57 10.81 -60.24
CA PRO A 528 -33.22 9.41 -59.98
C PRO A 528 -33.33 8.47 -61.19
N GLN A 529 -34.02 8.91 -62.25
CA GLN A 529 -34.17 8.17 -63.51
C GLN A 529 -33.05 8.46 -64.53
N ASN A 530 -32.06 9.28 -64.17
CA ASN A 530 -30.95 9.63 -65.06
C ASN A 530 -29.61 9.28 -64.43
N ASP A 531 -28.75 8.65 -65.23
CA ASP A 531 -27.38 8.33 -64.88
C ASP A 531 -26.55 9.62 -64.71
N CYS A 532 -25.68 9.64 -63.71
CA CYS A 532 -24.70 10.70 -63.50
C CYS A 532 -23.60 10.56 -64.56
N SER A 533 -23.28 11.68 -65.20
CA SER A 533 -22.31 11.75 -66.30
C SER A 533 -21.23 12.79 -66.05
N ALA A 534 -21.38 13.63 -65.02
CA ALA A 534 -20.43 14.68 -64.67
C ALA A 534 -20.27 14.77 -63.15
N TYR A 535 -19.17 15.35 -62.69
CA TYR A 535 -18.91 15.62 -61.28
C TYR A 535 -18.83 17.12 -61.03
N CYS A 536 -19.61 17.62 -60.07
CA CYS A 536 -19.61 19.02 -59.70
C CYS A 536 -18.59 19.25 -58.57
N LYS A 537 -17.44 19.87 -58.88
CA LYS A 537 -16.38 20.12 -57.90
C LYS A 537 -16.82 21.08 -56.80
N THR A 538 -17.70 22.02 -57.12
CA THR A 538 -18.20 23.00 -56.15
C THR A 538 -19.13 22.39 -55.10
N CYS A 539 -19.87 21.33 -55.46
CA CYS A 539 -20.81 20.65 -54.57
C CYS A 539 -20.33 19.28 -54.11
N ASP A 540 -19.15 18.85 -54.56
CA ASP A 540 -18.53 17.56 -54.27
C ASP A 540 -19.45 16.35 -54.55
N ALA A 541 -20.23 16.41 -55.65
CA ALA A 541 -21.26 15.42 -55.95
C ALA A 541 -21.33 15.02 -57.43
N PRO A 542 -21.60 13.73 -57.74
CA PRO A 542 -21.91 13.28 -59.10
C PRO A 542 -23.30 13.75 -59.52
N ILE A 543 -23.44 14.21 -60.77
CA ILE A 543 -24.68 14.80 -61.30
C ILE A 543 -24.95 14.35 -62.74
N CYS A 544 -26.22 14.39 -63.17
CA CYS A 544 -26.63 14.14 -64.55
C CYS A 544 -26.66 15.43 -65.40
N MET A 545 -26.74 15.30 -66.73
CA MET A 545 -26.79 16.44 -67.67
C MET A 545 -27.94 17.43 -67.45
N LEU A 546 -29.06 16.97 -66.87
CA LEU A 546 -30.18 17.86 -66.52
C LEU A 546 -29.81 18.79 -65.35
N CYS A 547 -29.10 18.29 -64.34
CA CYS A 547 -28.60 19.10 -63.22
C CYS A 547 -27.64 20.19 -63.68
N VAL A 548 -26.78 19.87 -64.64
CA VAL A 548 -25.85 20.83 -65.27
C VAL A 548 -26.61 22.02 -65.86
N SER A 549 -27.73 21.75 -66.54
CA SER A 549 -28.48 22.78 -67.27
C SER A 549 -29.39 23.62 -66.38
N ILE A 550 -29.80 23.10 -65.22
CA ILE A 550 -30.84 23.71 -64.37
C ILE A 550 -30.25 24.31 -63.08
N LYS A 551 -29.54 23.52 -62.28
CA LYS A 551 -29.08 23.93 -60.93
C LYS A 551 -27.60 24.31 -60.88
N HIS A 552 -26.76 23.66 -61.67
CA HIS A 552 -25.29 23.76 -61.56
C HIS A 552 -24.64 24.55 -62.70
N LYS A 553 -25.41 25.41 -63.38
CA LYS A 553 -24.98 26.13 -64.60
C LYS A 553 -23.75 27.03 -64.41
N SER A 554 -23.49 27.47 -63.18
CA SER A 554 -22.36 28.34 -62.81
C SER A 554 -21.31 27.64 -61.94
N HIS A 555 -21.41 26.32 -61.73
CA HIS A 555 -20.47 25.57 -60.90
C HIS A 555 -19.37 24.95 -61.76
N GLU A 556 -18.21 24.73 -61.17
CA GLU A 556 -17.09 24.06 -61.85
C GLU A 556 -17.36 22.55 -61.94
N MET A 557 -17.14 21.97 -63.11
CA MET A 557 -17.43 20.58 -63.40
C MET A 557 -16.20 19.87 -63.99
N SER A 558 -16.10 18.57 -63.73
CA SER A 558 -15.20 17.64 -64.42
C SER A 558 -15.97 16.44 -64.95
N GLU A 559 -15.35 15.65 -65.82
CA GLU A 559 -15.91 14.35 -66.15
C GLU A 559 -15.93 13.46 -64.90
N LEU A 560 -16.96 12.63 -64.80
CA LEU A 560 -17.10 11.71 -63.67
C LEU A 560 -15.97 10.65 -63.68
N SER A 561 -15.54 10.24 -64.87
CA SER A 561 -14.40 9.36 -65.12
C SER A 561 -13.11 9.89 -64.48
N ASP A 562 -12.82 11.18 -64.62
CA ASP A 562 -11.61 11.79 -64.07
C ASP A 562 -11.57 11.71 -62.54
N LYS A 563 -12.72 11.96 -61.88
CA LYS A 563 -12.81 11.90 -60.42
C LYS A 563 -12.71 10.46 -59.91
N ILE A 564 -13.30 9.51 -60.63
CA ILE A 564 -13.17 8.08 -60.34
C ILE A 564 -11.69 7.66 -60.45
N GLU A 565 -10.97 8.08 -61.49
CA GLU A 565 -9.57 7.73 -61.67
C GLU A 565 -8.67 8.35 -60.58
N GLU A 566 -8.97 9.57 -60.14
CA GLU A 566 -8.32 10.22 -58.99
C GLU A 566 -8.52 9.42 -57.69
N LEU A 567 -9.76 9.04 -57.38
CA LEU A 567 -10.08 8.24 -56.18
C LEU A 567 -9.45 6.85 -56.23
N LEU A 568 -9.42 6.20 -57.40
CA LEU A 568 -8.76 4.91 -57.58
C LEU A 568 -7.24 5.01 -57.34
N LYS A 569 -6.59 6.12 -57.72
CA LYS A 569 -5.17 6.36 -57.41
C LYS A 569 -4.93 6.53 -55.91
N ILE A 570 -5.83 7.20 -55.20
CA ILE A 570 -5.75 7.34 -53.73
C ILE A 570 -5.91 5.96 -53.07
N ILE A 571 -6.92 5.19 -53.48
CA ILE A 571 -7.18 3.85 -52.93
C ILE A 571 -5.99 2.92 -53.19
N ALA A 572 -5.40 2.95 -54.38
CA ALA A 572 -4.22 2.15 -54.69
C ALA A 572 -3.03 2.48 -53.78
N LYS A 573 -2.78 3.79 -53.56
CA LYS A 573 -1.71 4.25 -52.67
C LYS A 573 -1.92 3.84 -51.21
N GLU A 574 -3.13 3.98 -50.69
CA GLU A 574 -3.47 3.57 -49.32
C GLU A 574 -3.38 2.05 -49.16
N ASN A 575 -3.80 1.29 -50.19
CA ASN A 575 -3.68 -0.17 -50.18
C ASN A 575 -2.21 -0.62 -50.18
N ASP A 576 -1.32 0.05 -50.93
CA ASP A 576 0.12 -0.23 -50.88
C ASP A 576 0.70 0.04 -49.48
N GLN A 577 0.27 1.10 -48.79
CA GLN A 577 0.66 1.36 -47.40
C GLN A 577 0.16 0.29 -46.44
N LEU A 578 -1.08 -0.18 -46.60
CA LEU A 578 -1.63 -1.27 -45.80
C LEU A 578 -0.88 -2.59 -46.03
N GLN A 579 -0.50 -2.90 -47.28
CA GLN A 579 0.32 -4.08 -47.58
C GLN A 579 1.72 -4.00 -46.96
N SER A 580 2.35 -2.82 -46.98
CA SER A 580 3.64 -2.61 -46.31
C SER A 580 3.55 -2.82 -44.79
N SER A 581 2.49 -2.30 -44.16
CA SER A 581 2.23 -2.47 -42.73
C SER A 581 1.96 -3.93 -42.36
N LYS A 582 1.24 -4.66 -43.23
CA LYS A 582 0.99 -6.10 -43.07
C LYS A 582 2.30 -6.89 -43.07
N HIS A 583 3.20 -6.64 -44.02
CA HIS A 583 4.50 -7.32 -44.06
C HIS A 583 5.35 -7.07 -42.82
N GLU A 584 5.28 -5.86 -42.26
CA GLU A 584 5.98 -5.53 -41.02
C GLU A 584 5.40 -6.30 -39.82
N LEU A 585 4.07 -6.40 -39.73
CA LEU A 585 3.37 -7.20 -38.72
C LEU A 585 3.68 -8.70 -38.85
N GLU A 586 3.73 -9.24 -40.07
CA GLU A 586 4.12 -10.65 -40.32
C GLU A 586 5.55 -10.93 -39.86
N ARG A 587 6.48 -9.98 -40.07
CA ARG A 587 7.87 -10.10 -39.61
C ARG A 587 7.98 -10.04 -38.09
N ILE A 588 7.19 -9.19 -37.43
CA ILE A 588 7.10 -9.10 -35.96
C ILE A 588 6.52 -10.40 -35.39
N LEU A 589 5.50 -10.96 -36.03
CA LEU A 589 4.87 -12.22 -35.64
C LEU A 589 5.86 -13.39 -35.71
N ASP A 590 6.63 -13.50 -36.80
CA ASP A 590 7.64 -14.57 -36.96
C ASP A 590 8.77 -14.46 -35.91
N HIS A 591 9.21 -13.24 -35.60
CA HIS A 591 10.15 -12.99 -34.50
C HIS A 591 9.55 -13.39 -33.13
N THR A 592 8.28 -13.05 -32.90
CA THR A 592 7.56 -13.38 -31.66
C THR A 592 7.39 -14.89 -31.50
N MET A 593 7.13 -15.64 -32.58
CA MET A 593 7.05 -17.11 -32.55
C MET A 593 8.40 -17.77 -32.27
N LYS A 594 9.50 -17.23 -32.82
CA LYS A 594 10.87 -17.68 -32.51
C LYS A 594 11.25 -17.40 -31.05
N MET A 595 10.84 -16.27 -30.51
CA MET A 595 11.00 -15.97 -29.08
C MET A 595 10.16 -16.93 -28.21
N LEU A 596 8.89 -17.15 -28.56
CA LEU A 596 7.99 -18.04 -27.81
C LEU A 596 8.52 -19.48 -27.73
N SER A 597 9.10 -19.98 -28.82
CA SER A 597 9.69 -21.33 -28.89
C SER A 597 11.02 -21.48 -28.13
N SER A 598 11.74 -20.39 -27.86
CA SER A 598 12.99 -20.40 -27.09
C SER A 598 12.80 -20.14 -25.59
N ILE A 599 11.64 -19.64 -25.16
CA ILE A 599 11.30 -19.42 -23.74
C ILE A 599 11.50 -20.68 -22.88
N PRO A 600 11.01 -21.88 -23.25
CA PRO A 600 11.14 -23.06 -22.40
C PRO A 600 12.60 -23.47 -22.12
N SER A 601 13.49 -23.35 -23.12
CA SER A 601 14.91 -23.68 -22.94
C SER A 601 15.64 -22.63 -22.11
N ILE A 602 15.35 -21.35 -22.30
CA ILE A 602 15.91 -20.24 -21.49
C ILE A 602 15.49 -20.39 -20.03
N TYR A 603 14.21 -20.64 -19.76
CA TYR A 603 13.72 -20.80 -18.39
C TYR A 603 14.25 -22.08 -17.73
N LYS A 604 14.48 -23.15 -18.49
CA LYS A 604 15.15 -24.34 -17.97
C LYS A 604 16.60 -24.04 -17.58
N GLN A 605 17.36 -23.39 -18.46
CA GLN A 605 18.74 -22.97 -18.17
C GLN A 605 18.82 -22.07 -16.92
N ARG A 606 17.90 -21.10 -16.78
CA ARG A 606 17.84 -20.24 -15.59
C ARG A 606 17.47 -21.00 -14.32
N LYS A 607 16.55 -21.96 -14.38
CA LYS A 607 16.22 -22.83 -13.24
C LYS A 607 17.42 -23.68 -12.81
N ASP A 608 18.17 -24.19 -13.78
CA ASP A 608 19.38 -24.98 -13.53
C ASP A 608 20.49 -24.10 -12.89
N GLU A 609 20.68 -22.87 -13.38
CA GLU A 609 21.60 -21.88 -12.78
C GLU A 609 21.21 -21.51 -11.34
N VAL A 610 19.93 -21.27 -11.07
CA VAL A 610 19.42 -20.97 -9.72
C VAL A 610 19.65 -22.16 -8.78
N THR A 611 19.40 -23.38 -9.26
CA THR A 611 19.61 -24.60 -8.48
C THR A 611 21.09 -24.78 -8.12
N ALA A 612 21.98 -24.64 -9.10
CA ALA A 612 23.43 -24.72 -8.88
C ALA A 612 23.95 -23.64 -7.90
N ARG A 613 23.40 -22.42 -7.99
CA ARG A 613 23.78 -21.32 -7.08
C ARG A 613 23.24 -21.54 -5.67
N GLY A 614 22.06 -22.14 -5.54
CA GLY A 614 21.49 -22.56 -4.26
C GLY A 614 22.35 -23.62 -3.57
N GLU A 615 22.81 -24.63 -4.31
CA GLU A 615 23.70 -25.67 -3.79
C GLU A 615 25.05 -25.09 -3.31
N GLU A 616 25.61 -24.14 -4.06
CA GLU A 616 26.84 -23.44 -3.68
C GLU A 616 26.67 -22.60 -2.41
N TRP A 617 25.55 -21.87 -2.28
CA TRP A 617 25.23 -21.14 -1.05
C TRP A 617 25.04 -22.07 0.15
N HIS A 618 24.38 -23.21 -0.02
CA HIS A 618 24.23 -24.20 1.04
C HIS A 618 25.59 -24.67 1.56
N LYS A 619 26.52 -24.98 0.66
CA LYS A 619 27.87 -25.40 1.02
C LYS A 619 28.63 -24.31 1.80
N GLN A 620 28.55 -23.05 1.35
CA GLN A 620 29.23 -21.93 1.99
C GLN A 620 28.65 -21.59 3.38
N ILE A 621 27.32 -21.69 3.53
CA ILE A 621 26.66 -21.53 4.83
C ILE A 621 27.15 -22.62 5.78
N GLU A 622 27.21 -23.86 5.33
CA GLU A 622 27.66 -24.98 6.16
C GLU A 622 29.13 -24.84 6.60
N GLU A 623 30.01 -24.35 5.73
CA GLU A 623 31.41 -24.01 6.08
C GLU A 623 31.50 -22.88 7.10
N THR A 624 30.66 -21.84 6.96
CA THR A 624 30.60 -20.72 7.90
C THR A 624 30.10 -21.16 9.27
N VAL A 625 29.06 -22.00 9.32
CA VAL A 625 28.54 -22.58 10.55
C VAL A 625 29.61 -23.44 11.25
N LYS A 626 30.35 -24.27 10.50
CA LYS A 626 31.48 -25.05 11.06
C LYS A 626 32.56 -24.16 11.67
N LYS A 627 32.90 -23.04 11.03
CA LYS A 627 33.88 -22.08 11.55
C LYS A 627 33.40 -21.41 12.84
N LEU A 628 32.13 -20.99 12.89
CA LEU A 628 31.54 -20.39 14.08
C LEU A 628 31.50 -21.36 15.26
N HIS A 629 31.16 -22.64 15.02
CA HIS A 629 31.23 -23.67 16.06
C HIS A 629 32.65 -23.83 16.61
N GLN A 630 33.66 -23.82 15.74
CA GLN A 630 35.07 -23.92 16.15
C GLN A 630 35.50 -22.71 17.00
N GLU A 631 35.13 -21.49 16.61
CA GLU A 631 35.43 -20.27 17.38
C GLU A 631 34.76 -20.28 18.76
N LEU A 632 33.51 -20.75 18.86
CA LEU A 632 32.80 -20.94 20.13
C LEU A 632 33.49 -21.97 21.03
N ASP A 633 33.96 -23.07 20.46
CA ASP A 633 34.67 -24.13 21.19
C ASP A 633 36.03 -23.67 21.73
N ASP A 634 36.76 -22.86 20.96
CA ASP A 634 38.06 -22.33 21.39
C ASP A 634 37.91 -21.27 22.48
N MET A 635 36.91 -20.39 22.38
CA MET A 635 36.58 -19.44 23.45
C MET A 635 36.11 -20.14 24.74
N ARG A 636 35.33 -21.22 24.63
CA ARG A 636 34.93 -22.03 25.79
C ARG A 636 36.16 -22.55 26.54
N LYS A 637 37.15 -23.10 25.82
CA LYS A 637 38.39 -23.61 26.43
C LYS A 637 39.19 -22.50 27.12
N GLU A 638 39.26 -21.32 26.51
CA GLU A 638 39.94 -20.16 27.10
C GLU A 638 39.28 -19.72 28.42
N HIS A 639 37.95 -19.57 28.43
CA HIS A 639 37.20 -19.21 29.63
C HIS A 639 37.31 -20.27 30.73
N GLU A 640 37.25 -21.55 30.38
CA GLU A 640 37.45 -22.65 31.32
C GLU A 640 38.84 -22.59 31.98
N ALA A 641 39.89 -22.31 31.20
CA ALA A 641 41.25 -22.17 31.72
C ALA A 641 41.38 -20.99 32.70
N VAL A 642 40.74 -19.84 32.41
CA VAL A 642 40.72 -18.66 33.31
C VAL A 642 40.02 -18.99 34.62
N LEU A 643 38.86 -19.65 34.57
CA LEU A 643 38.11 -20.05 35.77
C LEU A 643 38.84 -21.11 36.59
N GLN A 644 39.51 -22.07 35.95
CA GLN A 644 40.34 -23.06 36.64
C GLN A 644 41.52 -22.39 37.36
N LYS A 645 42.15 -21.38 36.76
CA LYS A 645 43.23 -20.61 37.39
C LYS A 645 42.73 -19.85 38.62
N GLN A 646 41.58 -19.16 38.52
CA GLN A 646 40.97 -18.45 39.66
C GLN A 646 40.56 -19.41 40.78
N LYS A 647 39.99 -20.57 40.44
CA LYS A 647 39.66 -21.62 41.41
C LYS A 647 40.89 -22.02 42.22
N LYS A 648 42.02 -22.28 41.56
CA LYS A 648 43.27 -22.66 42.23
C LYS A 648 43.79 -21.56 43.15
N GLU A 649 43.72 -20.30 42.73
CA GLU A 649 44.09 -19.15 43.57
C GLU A 649 43.19 -19.02 44.81
N PHE A 650 41.89 -19.33 44.70
CA PHE A 650 40.98 -19.36 45.85
C PHE A 650 41.27 -20.53 46.78
N GLU A 651 41.51 -21.72 46.26
CA GLU A 651 41.88 -22.90 47.06
C GLU A 651 43.15 -22.65 47.88
N GLU A 652 44.17 -22.00 47.28
CA GLU A 652 45.40 -21.61 47.99
C GLU A 652 45.15 -20.57 49.10
N LYS A 653 44.31 -19.55 48.83
CA LYS A 653 43.95 -18.54 49.84
C LYS A 653 43.15 -19.16 50.99
N ILE A 654 42.17 -20.01 50.69
CA ILE A 654 41.39 -20.75 51.69
C ILE A 654 42.31 -21.66 52.52
N GLY A 655 43.29 -22.33 51.89
CA GLY A 655 44.29 -23.15 52.59
C GLY A 655 45.08 -22.35 53.62
N LYS A 656 45.56 -21.16 53.26
CA LYS A 656 46.27 -20.24 54.19
C LYS A 656 45.39 -19.80 55.35
N VAL A 657 44.12 -19.48 55.09
CA VAL A 657 43.15 -19.12 56.14
C VAL A 657 42.93 -20.29 57.09
N ASN A 658 42.76 -21.51 56.58
CA ASN A 658 42.59 -22.71 57.40
C ASN A 658 43.82 -23.01 58.28
N GLU A 659 45.04 -22.85 57.74
CA GLU A 659 46.28 -23.04 58.51
C GLU A 659 46.41 -22.01 59.64
N MET A 660 46.08 -20.74 59.36
CA MET A 660 46.04 -19.70 60.37
C MET A 660 45.00 -20.00 61.44
N ASN A 661 43.80 -20.43 61.05
CA ASN A 661 42.72 -20.74 61.99
C ASN A 661 43.08 -21.93 62.90
N ALA A 662 43.79 -22.93 62.36
CA ALA A 662 44.31 -24.05 63.13
C ALA A 662 45.39 -23.61 64.14
N LYS A 663 46.29 -22.69 63.75
CA LYS A 663 47.28 -22.09 64.67
C LYS A 663 46.62 -21.23 65.75
N THR A 664 45.64 -20.41 65.40
CA THR A 664 44.82 -19.63 66.35
C THR A 664 44.14 -20.54 67.37
N THR A 665 43.51 -21.63 66.92
CA THR A 665 42.83 -22.59 67.80
C THR A 665 43.81 -23.27 68.77
N LYS A 666 45.04 -23.59 68.33
CA LYS A 666 46.08 -24.15 69.20
C LYS A 666 46.59 -23.13 70.21
N LEU A 667 46.83 -21.89 69.80
CA LEU A 667 47.29 -20.79 70.66
C LEU A 667 46.23 -20.37 71.70
N GLN A 668 44.94 -20.39 71.32
CA GLN A 668 43.84 -20.17 72.26
C GLN A 668 43.79 -21.25 73.36
N LYS A 669 44.08 -22.51 73.01
CA LYS A 669 44.13 -23.63 73.97
C LYS A 669 45.35 -23.56 74.91
N SER A 670 46.51 -23.09 74.44
CA SER A 670 47.72 -22.98 75.26
C SER A 670 47.71 -21.79 76.23
N LYS A 671 46.88 -20.76 75.97
CA LYS A 671 46.76 -19.53 76.76
C LYS A 671 48.09 -18.77 76.97
N ASN A 672 49.06 -18.96 76.07
CA ASN A 672 50.37 -18.32 76.14
C ASN A 672 50.28 -16.83 75.72
N VAL A 673 50.26 -15.94 76.71
CA VAL A 673 50.04 -14.50 76.51
C VAL A 673 51.13 -13.84 75.66
N THR A 674 52.38 -14.32 75.74
CA THR A 674 53.51 -13.75 74.99
C THR A 674 53.40 -14.04 73.50
N GLU A 675 53.02 -15.26 73.13
CA GLU A 675 52.80 -15.67 71.73
C GLU A 675 51.51 -15.08 71.14
N LEU A 676 50.47 -14.92 71.97
CA LEU A 676 49.24 -14.26 71.54
C LEU A 676 49.48 -12.79 71.17
N LYS A 677 50.27 -12.05 71.95
CA LYS A 677 50.62 -10.65 71.65
C LYS A 677 51.41 -10.48 70.36
N THR A 678 52.26 -11.44 69.98
CA THR A 678 53.00 -11.41 68.72
C THR A 678 52.19 -11.89 67.52
N PHE A 679 51.18 -12.74 67.72
CA PHE A 679 50.37 -13.28 66.63
C PHE A 679 49.16 -12.41 66.25
N VAL A 680 48.60 -11.62 67.20
CA VAL A 680 47.47 -10.70 66.95
C VAL A 680 47.72 -9.73 65.79
N PRO A 681 48.88 -9.04 65.69
CA PRO A 681 49.16 -8.13 64.57
C PRO A 681 49.23 -8.84 63.21
N VAL A 682 49.55 -10.14 63.19
CA VAL A 682 49.64 -10.94 61.96
C VAL A 682 48.25 -11.21 61.39
N ILE A 683 47.25 -11.40 62.26
CA ILE A 683 45.85 -11.57 61.86
C ILE A 683 45.27 -10.24 61.36
N GLU A 684 45.49 -9.16 62.09
CA GLU A 684 44.99 -7.81 61.72
C GLU A 684 45.56 -7.30 60.39
N LYS A 685 46.78 -7.74 60.02
CA LYS A 685 47.39 -7.41 58.73
C LYS A 685 46.79 -8.20 57.55
N GLN A 686 46.20 -9.37 57.80
CA GLN A 686 45.60 -10.22 56.75
C GLN A 686 44.11 -9.94 56.52
N THR A 687 43.43 -9.20 57.39
CA THR A 687 42.00 -8.86 57.24
C THR A 687 41.66 -7.93 56.07
N ASN A 688 42.65 -7.39 55.34
CA ASN A 688 42.46 -6.65 54.09
C ASN A 688 42.34 -7.59 52.86
N PHE A 689 41.35 -8.49 52.85
CA PHE A 689 40.96 -9.22 51.63
C PHE A 689 40.02 -8.39 50.74
N SER A 690 40.19 -7.06 50.73
CA SER A 690 39.18 -6.11 50.24
C SER A 690 39.09 -5.95 48.73
N GLU A 691 39.53 -6.92 47.93
CA GLU A 691 39.25 -6.95 46.49
C GLU A 691 39.47 -8.36 45.94
N VAL A 692 38.44 -9.21 46.06
CA VAL A 692 38.34 -10.43 45.27
C VAL A 692 37.47 -10.11 44.06
N SER A 693 38.09 -9.81 42.93
CA SER A 693 37.37 -9.61 41.66
C SER A 693 36.81 -10.95 41.19
N GLN A 694 35.49 -11.13 41.24
CA GLN A 694 34.82 -12.24 40.57
C GLN A 694 34.83 -12.02 39.06
N TYR A 695 35.25 -13.03 38.30
CA TYR A 695 35.10 -13.00 36.84
C TYR A 695 33.61 -13.03 36.48
N SER A 696 33.13 -11.95 35.86
CA SER A 696 31.77 -11.88 35.30
C SER A 696 31.82 -12.07 33.79
N PHE A 697 30.96 -12.94 33.25
CA PHE A 697 30.80 -13.07 31.80
C PHE A 697 30.47 -11.70 31.16
N PRO A 698 31.12 -11.31 30.05
CA PRO A 698 30.79 -10.08 29.34
C PRO A 698 29.33 -10.10 28.86
N LYS A 699 28.51 -9.11 29.25
CA LYS A 699 27.12 -8.94 28.77
C LYS A 699 27.00 -8.69 27.25
N SER A 700 28.11 -8.59 26.52
CA SER A 700 28.15 -8.36 25.07
C SER A 700 27.86 -9.60 24.22
N PHE A 701 27.63 -10.78 24.83
CA PHE A 701 27.51 -12.05 24.11
C PHE A 701 26.19 -12.24 23.34
N GLU A 702 25.06 -11.74 23.85
CA GLU A 702 23.76 -11.83 23.13
C GLU A 702 23.73 -10.96 21.87
N ARG A 703 24.55 -9.91 21.82
CA ARG A 703 24.51 -8.91 20.74
C ARG A 703 25.47 -9.22 19.58
N LYS A 704 26.56 -9.96 19.83
CA LYS A 704 27.61 -10.22 18.84
C LYS A 704 27.24 -11.27 17.80
N ILE A 705 26.40 -12.27 18.09
CA ILE A 705 26.07 -13.30 17.10
C ILE A 705 25.16 -12.71 16.01
N ASP A 706 24.15 -11.93 16.40
CA ASP A 706 23.27 -11.23 15.47
C ASP A 706 24.04 -10.16 14.68
N GLU A 707 24.89 -9.35 15.34
CA GLU A 707 25.75 -8.39 14.64
C GLU A 707 26.79 -9.06 13.73
N TYR A 708 27.38 -10.20 14.11
CA TYR A 708 28.41 -10.87 13.31
C TYR A 708 27.81 -11.63 12.12
N LEU A 709 26.64 -12.24 12.29
CA LEU A 709 25.85 -12.81 11.18
C LEU A 709 25.35 -11.69 10.27
N GLU A 710 24.83 -10.59 10.80
CA GLU A 710 24.46 -9.42 10.00
C GLU A 710 25.65 -8.81 9.29
N ILE A 711 26.81 -8.66 9.93
CA ILE A 711 28.01 -8.07 9.31
C ILE A 711 28.57 -9.02 8.26
N LYS A 712 28.65 -10.34 8.49
CA LYS A 712 29.14 -11.30 7.48
C LYS A 712 28.18 -11.50 6.31
N LEU A 713 26.87 -11.44 6.56
CA LEU A 713 25.85 -11.49 5.51
C LEU A 713 25.80 -10.16 4.74
N LYS A 714 25.93 -9.00 5.42
CA LYS A 714 25.95 -7.66 4.79
C LYS A 714 27.27 -7.34 4.07
N GLU A 715 28.42 -7.80 4.58
CA GLU A 715 29.74 -7.67 3.91
C GLU A 715 29.82 -8.48 2.61
N LYS A 716 28.96 -9.48 2.42
CA LYS A 716 28.90 -10.28 1.18
C LYS A 716 27.66 -10.01 0.31
N GLU A 717 26.68 -9.25 0.80
CA GLU A 717 25.60 -8.68 -0.03
C GLU A 717 26.07 -7.46 -0.85
N SER A 718 27.12 -6.76 -0.40
CA SER A 718 27.95 -6.00 -1.33
C SER A 718 28.75 -6.99 -2.15
N SER A 719 28.52 -6.98 -3.46
CA SER A 719 29.30 -7.58 -4.54
C SER A 719 30.66 -8.22 -4.14
N ASN A 720 31.02 -9.33 -4.77
CA ASN A 720 32.38 -9.90 -4.84
C ASN A 720 33.45 -8.93 -5.43
N ARG A 721 33.32 -7.63 -5.22
CA ARG A 721 34.03 -6.52 -5.85
C ARG A 721 34.48 -5.54 -4.77
N THR A 722 35.78 -5.42 -4.60
CA THR A 722 36.41 -4.47 -3.69
C THR A 722 36.26 -3.04 -4.24
N ILE A 723 35.87 -2.09 -3.38
CA ILE A 723 35.92 -0.67 -3.74
C ILE A 723 37.40 -0.27 -3.85
N LEU A 724 37.79 0.38 -4.95
CA LEU A 724 39.18 0.82 -5.14
C LEU A 724 39.60 1.77 -4.02
N ASP A 725 40.77 1.53 -3.41
CA ASP A 725 41.34 2.44 -2.41
C ASP A 725 41.56 3.83 -3.00
N VAL A 726 42.02 3.89 -4.26
CA VAL A 726 42.18 5.12 -5.06
C VAL A 726 41.43 4.97 -6.39
N PRO A 727 40.32 5.70 -6.61
CA PRO A 727 39.61 5.72 -7.88
C PRO A 727 40.51 6.23 -9.02
N THR A 728 40.46 5.59 -10.19
CA THR A 728 41.34 5.91 -11.33
C THR A 728 40.56 6.66 -12.42
N VAL A 729 41.16 7.69 -13.00
CA VAL A 729 40.62 8.34 -14.20
C VAL A 729 41.00 7.52 -15.43
N THR A 730 40.02 6.97 -16.14
CA THR A 730 40.26 6.12 -17.32
C THR A 730 40.21 6.89 -18.64
N SER A 731 39.42 7.96 -18.71
CA SER A 731 39.41 8.88 -19.85
C SER A 731 38.99 10.29 -19.44
N VAL A 732 39.39 11.26 -20.27
CA VAL A 732 39.12 12.69 -20.08
C VAL A 732 38.59 13.24 -21.39
N ILE A 733 37.43 13.90 -21.35
CA ILE A 733 36.76 14.47 -22.52
C ILE A 733 36.68 15.99 -22.31
N ASP A 734 37.26 16.75 -23.23
CA ASP A 734 37.00 18.18 -23.34
C ASP A 734 35.73 18.40 -24.17
N THR A 735 34.71 18.97 -23.54
CA THR A 735 33.40 19.16 -24.17
C THR A 735 33.37 20.33 -25.17
N GLY A 736 34.36 21.22 -25.10
CA GLY A 736 34.41 22.43 -25.92
C GLY A 736 33.21 23.36 -25.73
N PHE A 737 32.55 23.33 -24.57
CA PHE A 737 31.51 24.31 -24.24
C PHE A 737 32.14 25.66 -23.87
N PRO A 738 31.59 26.78 -24.37
CA PRO A 738 32.08 28.11 -24.01
C PRO A 738 31.82 28.40 -22.52
N ALA A 739 32.56 29.36 -21.95
CA ALA A 739 32.26 29.85 -20.61
C ALA A 739 31.02 30.75 -20.62
N ASN A 740 30.09 30.53 -19.69
CA ASN A 740 28.98 31.43 -19.46
C ASN A 740 29.46 32.79 -18.93
N GLU A 741 28.95 33.89 -19.48
CA GLU A 741 29.42 35.26 -19.17
C GLU A 741 29.24 35.66 -17.71
N GLU A 742 28.18 35.18 -17.04
CA GLU A 742 27.88 35.56 -15.64
C GLU A 742 28.53 34.63 -14.62
N THR A 743 28.52 33.32 -14.89
CA THR A 743 28.88 32.30 -13.90
C THR A 743 30.21 31.61 -14.17
N ASN A 744 30.82 31.86 -15.34
CA ASN A 744 32.03 31.20 -15.84
C ASN A 744 31.93 29.65 -15.91
N ASN A 745 30.73 29.10 -15.78
CA ASN A 745 30.47 27.68 -15.92
C ASN A 745 30.39 27.30 -17.40
N ARG A 746 30.88 26.11 -17.74
CA ARG A 746 30.92 25.53 -19.09
C ARG A 746 30.01 24.32 -19.21
N LEU A 747 30.10 23.37 -18.29
CA LEU A 747 29.37 22.10 -18.29
C LEU A 747 28.33 22.04 -17.17
N TYR A 748 27.12 21.58 -17.48
CA TYR A 748 25.99 21.59 -16.55
C TYR A 748 25.39 20.22 -16.27
N GLY A 749 24.97 19.50 -17.30
CA GLY A 749 24.18 18.28 -17.20
C GLY A 749 24.70 17.18 -18.11
N MET A 750 24.46 15.93 -17.73
CA MET A 750 24.93 14.76 -18.45
C MET A 750 23.90 13.63 -18.37
N ALA A 751 23.74 12.86 -19.44
CA ALA A 751 22.90 11.67 -19.48
C ALA A 751 23.58 10.58 -20.33
N VAL A 752 23.60 9.35 -19.83
CA VAL A 752 24.21 8.20 -20.51
C VAL A 752 23.16 7.43 -21.30
N THR A 753 23.50 7.00 -22.51
CA THR A 753 22.68 6.13 -23.36
C THR A 753 22.99 4.66 -23.12
N ASP A 754 22.08 3.76 -23.51
CA ASP A 754 22.25 2.31 -23.32
C ASP A 754 23.49 1.74 -24.05
N ASP A 755 23.97 2.40 -25.10
CA ASP A 755 25.19 2.05 -25.84
C ASP A 755 26.44 2.76 -25.30
N ASN A 756 26.40 3.23 -24.05
CA ASN A 756 27.49 3.87 -23.32
C ASN A 756 28.04 5.15 -23.97
N LYS A 757 27.21 5.90 -24.70
CA LYS A 757 27.53 7.27 -25.10
C LYS A 757 26.97 8.25 -24.08
N VAL A 758 27.49 9.46 -24.06
CA VAL A 758 27.10 10.47 -23.06
C VAL A 758 26.67 11.75 -23.75
N TRP A 759 25.39 12.08 -23.59
CA TRP A 759 24.87 13.41 -23.89
C TRP A 759 25.36 14.38 -22.83
N MET A 760 25.95 15.49 -23.28
CA MET A 760 26.44 16.55 -22.40
C MET A 760 25.81 17.88 -22.82
N GLY A 761 25.44 18.67 -21.83
CA GLY A 761 24.85 19.99 -22.00
C GLY A 761 25.58 21.04 -21.17
N GLY A 762 25.78 22.20 -21.77
CA GLY A 762 26.60 23.27 -21.20
C GLY A 762 26.01 24.66 -21.36
N ALA A 763 26.89 25.66 -21.34
CA ALA A 763 26.54 27.06 -21.50
C ALA A 763 26.12 27.47 -22.93
N SER A 764 26.41 26.65 -23.95
CA SER A 764 25.80 26.84 -25.26
C SER A 764 24.40 26.25 -25.32
N LYS A 765 23.60 26.69 -26.30
CA LYS A 765 22.27 26.14 -26.58
C LYS A 765 22.37 24.88 -27.46
N GLU A 766 23.30 24.01 -27.13
CA GLU A 766 23.59 22.78 -27.86
C GLU A 766 23.73 21.61 -26.89
N LEU A 767 23.25 20.44 -27.30
CA LEU A 767 23.59 19.17 -26.69
C LEU A 767 24.57 18.45 -27.60
N LYS A 768 25.62 17.87 -27.01
CA LYS A 768 26.67 17.15 -27.71
C LYS A 768 26.72 15.71 -27.21
N LEU A 769 26.75 14.75 -28.14
CA LEU A 769 26.86 13.32 -27.83
C LEU A 769 28.30 12.86 -28.05
N PHE A 770 28.95 12.40 -26.98
CA PHE A 770 30.32 11.87 -27.04
C PHE A 770 30.32 10.37 -26.79
N ASP A 771 31.26 9.65 -27.41
CA ASP A 771 31.64 8.31 -26.93
C ASP A 771 32.58 8.39 -25.73
N LEU A 772 32.86 7.25 -25.08
CA LEU A 772 33.73 7.19 -23.91
C LEU A 772 35.20 7.51 -24.22
N GLN A 773 35.59 7.53 -25.49
CA GLN A 773 36.92 7.91 -25.97
C GLN A 773 37.03 9.43 -26.23
N GLY A 774 35.91 10.16 -26.20
CA GLY A 774 35.85 11.61 -26.38
C GLY A 774 35.61 12.06 -27.81
N HIS A 775 35.27 11.16 -28.75
CA HIS A 775 34.85 11.58 -30.09
C HIS A 775 33.42 12.10 -30.07
N LEU A 776 33.20 13.23 -30.74
CA LEU A 776 31.89 13.84 -30.91
C LEU A 776 31.13 13.13 -32.03
N HIS A 777 30.00 12.50 -31.70
CA HIS A 777 29.13 11.79 -32.65
C HIS A 777 28.04 12.70 -33.21
N HIS A 778 27.43 13.51 -32.34
CA HIS A 778 26.24 14.26 -32.69
C HIS A 778 26.18 15.60 -31.96
N THR A 779 25.61 16.62 -32.61
CA THR A 779 25.33 17.92 -31.99
C THR A 779 23.92 18.36 -32.37
N VAL A 780 23.10 18.68 -31.37
CA VAL A 780 21.70 19.11 -31.57
C VAL A 780 21.51 20.49 -30.94
N SER A 781 20.96 21.41 -31.72
CA SER A 781 20.58 22.74 -31.21
C SER A 781 19.30 22.66 -30.37
N ILE A 782 19.34 23.22 -29.16
CA ILE A 782 18.21 23.24 -28.23
C ILE A 782 17.75 24.66 -27.92
N THR A 783 16.60 24.78 -27.26
CA THR A 783 15.96 26.09 -27.02
C THR A 783 16.47 26.82 -25.76
N THR A 784 17.21 26.13 -24.89
CA THR A 784 17.74 26.65 -23.61
C THR A 784 19.11 26.04 -23.31
N HIS A 785 19.68 26.30 -22.13
CA HIS A 785 20.89 25.64 -21.66
C HIS A 785 20.62 24.18 -21.25
N GLY A 786 21.48 23.25 -21.63
CA GLY A 786 21.33 21.81 -21.37
C GLY A 786 21.65 21.42 -19.91
N MET A 787 20.90 21.95 -18.94
CA MET A 787 21.23 21.82 -17.51
C MET A 787 20.67 20.56 -16.84
N PHE A 788 19.44 20.19 -17.17
CA PHE A 788 18.73 19.05 -16.58
C PHE A 788 18.43 18.04 -17.69
N LEU A 789 19.21 16.97 -17.73
CA LEU A 789 19.16 15.94 -18.78
C LEU A 789 18.90 14.58 -18.15
N CYS A 790 18.06 13.78 -18.79
CA CYS A 790 17.92 12.36 -18.49
C CYS A 790 17.59 11.57 -19.76
N MET A 791 17.77 10.25 -19.72
CA MET A 791 17.23 9.37 -20.77
C MET A 791 15.82 8.91 -20.41
N TYR A 792 14.92 8.95 -21.37
CA TYR A 792 13.55 8.47 -21.25
C TYR A 792 13.12 7.83 -22.57
N ASN A 793 12.69 6.56 -22.53
CA ASN A 793 12.31 5.79 -23.72
C ASN A 793 13.34 5.86 -24.86
N LYS A 794 14.64 5.71 -24.56
CA LYS A 794 15.78 5.82 -25.50
C LYS A 794 16.05 7.20 -26.09
N HIS A 795 15.25 8.21 -25.77
CA HIS A 795 15.47 9.59 -26.19
C HIS A 795 16.03 10.43 -25.04
N VAL A 796 16.82 11.45 -25.37
CA VAL A 796 17.29 12.43 -24.39
C VAL A 796 16.17 13.42 -24.11
N VAL A 797 15.85 13.58 -22.82
CA VAL A 797 14.84 14.50 -22.33
C VAL A 797 15.51 15.60 -21.54
N TYR A 798 15.02 16.82 -21.74
CA TYR A 798 15.49 18.00 -21.01
C TYR A 798 14.34 18.95 -20.70
N THR A 799 14.51 19.72 -19.64
CA THR A 799 13.49 20.68 -19.19
C THR A 799 13.78 22.09 -19.69
N THR A 800 12.72 22.84 -19.98
CA THR A 800 12.75 24.25 -20.41
C THR A 800 11.90 25.10 -19.48
N ASN A 801 11.92 26.43 -19.63
CA ASN A 801 11.11 27.32 -18.78
C ASN A 801 9.59 27.08 -18.85
N LYS A 802 9.09 26.38 -19.88
CA LYS A 802 7.64 26.18 -20.12
C LYS A 802 7.21 24.71 -20.25
N GLY A 803 8.09 23.75 -19.99
CA GLY A 803 7.76 22.34 -20.13
C GLY A 803 8.95 21.43 -20.38
N VAL A 804 8.64 20.16 -20.60
CA VAL A 804 9.60 19.08 -20.84
C VAL A 804 9.67 18.81 -22.34
N LYS A 805 10.89 18.68 -22.87
CA LYS A 805 11.15 18.44 -24.29
C LYS A 805 12.04 17.21 -24.48
N THR A 806 11.88 16.58 -25.63
CA THR A 806 12.68 15.45 -26.09
C THR A 806 13.27 15.73 -27.47
N ILE A 807 14.31 15.00 -27.84
CA ILE A 807 14.87 15.01 -29.20
C ILE A 807 14.41 13.73 -29.90
N SER A 808 13.73 13.87 -31.05
CA SER A 808 13.30 12.73 -31.87
C SER A 808 14.47 12.10 -32.63
N ASP A 809 14.24 10.95 -33.25
CA ASP A 809 15.24 10.27 -34.10
C ASP A 809 15.65 11.08 -35.35
N THR A 810 14.93 12.16 -35.66
CA THR A 810 15.22 13.08 -36.77
C THR A 810 15.92 14.37 -36.31
N ASP A 811 16.44 14.37 -35.08
CA ASP A 811 17.04 15.52 -34.40
C ASP A 811 16.12 16.74 -34.23
N THR A 812 14.82 16.52 -34.39
CA THR A 812 13.82 17.55 -34.16
C THR A 812 13.45 17.60 -32.69
N VAL A 813 13.48 18.81 -32.12
CA VAL A 813 13.08 19.05 -30.73
C VAL A 813 11.55 19.03 -30.62
N VAL A 814 11.03 18.06 -29.89
CA VAL A 814 9.58 17.88 -29.66
C VAL A 814 9.23 18.24 -28.22
N THR A 815 8.11 18.92 -28.02
CA THR A 815 7.59 19.18 -26.67
C THR A 815 6.77 17.98 -26.21
N MET A 816 7.16 17.35 -25.09
CA MET A 816 6.42 16.22 -24.53
C MET A 816 5.12 16.70 -23.88
N PHE A 817 5.25 17.68 -22.98
CA PHE A 817 4.12 18.34 -22.33
C PHE A 817 4.55 19.68 -21.73
N THR A 818 3.56 20.53 -21.44
CA THR A 818 3.79 21.83 -20.77
C THR A 818 3.46 21.73 -19.28
N THR A 819 4.15 22.52 -18.46
CA THR A 819 3.96 22.52 -17.00
C THR A 819 3.13 23.70 -16.50
N GLY A 820 2.41 24.38 -17.41
CA GLY A 820 1.60 25.55 -17.08
C GLY A 820 2.45 26.68 -16.49
N ASP A 821 2.02 27.21 -15.34
CA ASP A 821 2.74 28.26 -14.60
C ASP A 821 3.99 27.76 -13.88
N TRP A 822 4.21 26.44 -13.80
CA TRP A 822 5.32 25.86 -13.05
C TRP A 822 6.56 25.73 -13.94
N TRP A 823 7.71 26.17 -13.44
CA TRP A 823 9.00 26.05 -14.10
C TRP A 823 9.66 24.72 -13.74
N PRO A 824 9.86 23.82 -14.71
CA PRO A 824 10.51 22.55 -14.46
C PRO A 824 12.02 22.74 -14.30
N ARG A 825 12.61 21.90 -13.45
CA ARG A 825 14.04 21.84 -13.11
C ARG A 825 14.57 20.45 -13.44
N GLY A 826 15.06 19.68 -12.48
CA GLY A 826 15.52 18.31 -12.70
C GLY A 826 14.41 17.40 -13.22
N ALA A 827 14.79 16.49 -14.13
CA ALA A 827 13.94 15.40 -14.57
C ALA A 827 14.73 14.08 -14.51
N THR A 828 14.03 12.99 -14.24
CA THR A 828 14.58 11.62 -14.33
C THR A 828 13.49 10.66 -14.79
N SER A 829 13.89 9.61 -15.49
CA SER A 829 13.04 8.45 -15.68
C SER A 829 12.91 7.68 -14.36
N ALA A 830 11.72 7.14 -14.13
CA ALA A 830 11.43 6.24 -13.02
C ALA A 830 11.43 4.79 -13.51
N ALA A 831 11.72 3.84 -12.60
CA ALA A 831 11.68 2.40 -12.89
C ALA A 831 10.30 1.90 -13.31
N SER A 832 9.23 2.65 -12.98
CA SER A 832 7.86 2.39 -13.43
C SER A 832 7.63 2.73 -14.92
N GLY A 833 8.56 3.41 -15.59
CA GLY A 833 8.36 3.99 -16.91
C GLY A 833 7.75 5.40 -16.90
N ASP A 834 7.56 5.98 -15.72
CA ASP A 834 7.08 7.36 -15.54
C ASP A 834 8.23 8.38 -15.63
N LEU A 835 7.90 9.66 -15.74
CA LEU A 835 8.86 10.76 -15.67
C LEU A 835 8.68 11.56 -14.38
N LEU A 836 9.72 11.67 -13.57
CA LEU A 836 9.74 12.50 -12.36
C LEU A 836 10.35 13.86 -12.67
N VAL A 837 9.69 14.94 -12.27
CA VAL A 837 10.11 16.31 -12.58
C VAL A 837 10.02 17.20 -11.34
N CYS A 838 11.10 17.91 -11.01
CA CYS A 838 11.09 18.99 -10.03
C CYS A 838 10.45 20.23 -10.64
N LEU A 839 9.48 20.83 -9.95
CA LEU A 839 8.75 22.03 -10.37
C LEU A 839 8.94 23.16 -9.37
N ARG A 840 9.02 24.40 -9.89
CA ARG A 840 9.06 25.64 -9.11
C ARG A 840 7.94 26.58 -9.54
N LYS A 841 7.28 27.21 -8.58
CA LYS A 841 6.41 28.38 -8.80
C LYS A 841 6.63 29.36 -7.66
N ASP A 842 7.13 30.55 -7.98
CA ASP A 842 7.53 31.57 -7.00
C ASP A 842 8.54 30.99 -5.98
N ASP A 843 8.13 30.90 -4.71
CA ASP A 843 8.89 30.32 -3.59
C ASP A 843 8.47 28.88 -3.25
N GLN A 844 7.60 28.26 -4.06
CA GLN A 844 7.13 26.88 -3.87
C GLN A 844 7.85 25.90 -4.78
N TYR A 845 8.18 24.73 -4.21
CA TYR A 845 8.88 23.66 -4.88
C TYR A 845 8.19 22.32 -4.62
N LYS A 846 8.05 21.51 -5.67
CA LYS A 846 7.49 20.15 -5.58
C LYS A 846 8.13 19.22 -6.58
N VAL A 847 7.99 17.93 -6.35
CA VAL A 847 8.29 16.88 -7.34
C VAL A 847 6.98 16.32 -7.85
N VAL A 848 6.86 16.16 -9.16
CA VAL A 848 5.67 15.62 -9.81
C VAL A 848 6.06 14.42 -10.65
N ARG A 849 5.29 13.34 -10.51
CA ARG A 849 5.37 12.14 -11.34
C ARG A 849 4.38 12.30 -12.50
N TYR A 850 4.87 12.18 -13.72
CA TYR A 850 4.10 12.25 -14.95
C TYR A 850 4.05 10.88 -15.64
N SER A 851 2.91 10.53 -16.20
CA SER A 851 2.79 9.40 -17.13
C SER A 851 3.59 9.68 -18.41
N SER A 852 3.75 8.65 -19.25
CA SER A 852 4.34 8.79 -20.59
C SER A 852 3.59 9.78 -21.50
N THR A 853 2.33 10.06 -21.22
CA THR A 853 1.49 11.04 -21.93
C THR A 853 1.51 12.43 -21.30
N GLY A 854 2.29 12.65 -20.22
CA GLY A 854 2.36 13.95 -19.53
C GLY A 854 1.20 14.22 -18.57
N THR A 855 0.47 13.19 -18.15
CA THR A 855 -0.59 13.32 -17.13
C THR A 855 0.02 13.27 -15.73
N VAL A 856 -0.42 14.15 -14.82
CA VAL A 856 0.03 14.16 -13.43
C VAL A 856 -0.49 12.93 -12.70
N LEU A 857 0.41 12.10 -12.19
CA LEU A 857 0.09 10.88 -11.42
C LEU A 857 0.24 11.09 -9.91
N GLN A 858 1.20 11.93 -9.50
CA GLN A 858 1.52 12.13 -8.09
C GLN A 858 2.21 13.48 -7.89
N GLU A 859 1.89 14.17 -6.81
CA GLU A 859 2.60 15.39 -6.37
C GLU A 859 3.20 15.18 -4.98
N ILE A 860 4.48 15.51 -4.85
CA ILE A 860 5.26 15.37 -3.61
C ILE A 860 5.77 16.77 -3.27
N GLN A 861 5.16 17.39 -2.27
CA GLN A 861 5.46 18.77 -1.88
C GLN A 861 5.63 18.95 -0.37
N TYR A 862 4.85 18.22 0.42
CA TYR A 862 4.78 18.39 1.87
C TYR A 862 5.08 17.09 2.60
N ASP A 863 5.65 17.20 3.79
CA ASP A 863 5.92 16.06 4.66
C ASP A 863 4.65 15.64 5.43
N SER A 864 4.77 14.61 6.27
CA SER A 864 3.66 14.11 7.08
C SER A 864 3.12 15.12 8.10
N GLN A 865 3.83 16.21 8.36
CA GLN A 865 3.48 17.33 9.24
C GLN A 865 2.97 18.54 8.43
N CYS A 866 2.72 18.37 7.13
CA CYS A 866 2.32 19.41 6.20
C CYS A 866 3.33 20.57 6.07
N GLN A 867 4.61 20.33 6.36
CA GLN A 867 5.69 21.30 6.12
C GLN A 867 6.30 21.10 4.73
N PRO A 868 6.80 22.15 4.06
CA PRO A 868 7.45 22.00 2.75
C PRO A 868 8.67 21.06 2.80
N LEU A 869 8.58 19.95 2.06
CA LEU A 869 9.69 19.01 1.89
C LEU A 869 10.86 19.68 1.20
N TYR A 870 10.59 20.52 0.22
CA TYR A 870 11.58 21.19 -0.61
C TYR A 870 11.51 22.70 -0.42
N LYS A 871 12.69 23.31 -0.37
CA LYS A 871 12.89 24.75 -0.43
C LYS A 871 13.51 25.19 -1.75
N GLN A 872 14.39 24.36 -2.32
CA GLN A 872 14.92 24.60 -3.66
C GLN A 872 15.29 23.28 -4.32
N ALA A 873 14.29 22.48 -4.71
CA ALA A 873 14.48 21.23 -5.44
C ALA A 873 15.09 21.48 -6.84
N VAL A 874 16.22 20.85 -7.12
CA VAL A 874 16.97 21.08 -8.37
C VAL A 874 17.18 19.80 -9.18
N TYR A 875 18.06 18.88 -8.78
CA TYR A 875 18.28 17.60 -9.48
C TYR A 875 17.57 16.46 -8.77
N ILE A 876 17.20 15.43 -9.54
CA ILE A 876 16.39 14.30 -9.08
C ILE A 876 16.90 13.00 -9.72
N THR A 877 16.83 11.89 -8.98
CA THR A 877 17.07 10.52 -9.47
C THR A 877 16.20 9.53 -8.68
N GLU A 878 16.08 8.28 -9.13
CA GLU A 878 15.42 7.18 -8.40
C GLU A 878 16.46 6.07 -8.17
N ASN A 879 16.62 5.61 -6.92
CA ASN A 879 17.51 4.49 -6.62
C ASN A 879 16.81 3.12 -6.84
N VAL A 880 17.57 2.03 -6.67
CA VAL A 880 17.05 0.65 -6.82
C VAL A 880 15.95 0.26 -5.83
N ASN A 881 15.84 0.97 -4.70
CA ASN A 881 14.75 0.77 -3.74
C ASN A 881 13.43 1.40 -4.22
N GLY A 882 13.49 2.26 -5.25
CA GLY A 882 12.38 3.11 -5.66
C GLY A 882 12.26 4.41 -4.87
N ASP A 883 13.30 4.79 -4.12
CA ASP A 883 13.34 6.07 -3.42
C ASP A 883 13.65 7.19 -4.41
N ILE A 884 12.88 8.27 -4.34
CA ILE A 884 13.07 9.49 -5.11
C ILE A 884 14.04 10.39 -4.35
N ILE A 885 15.19 10.65 -4.95
CA ILE A 885 16.30 11.36 -4.32
C ILE A 885 16.47 12.72 -4.99
N VAL A 886 16.32 13.78 -4.21
CA VAL A 886 16.26 15.16 -4.71
C VAL A 886 17.34 16.00 -4.04
N THR A 887 18.09 16.76 -4.82
CA THR A 887 19.02 17.77 -4.30
C THR A 887 18.28 19.07 -4.00
N ASP A 888 18.51 19.63 -2.81
CA ASP A 888 17.95 20.90 -2.36
C ASP A 888 19.07 21.91 -2.07
N TRP A 889 19.14 22.97 -2.88
CA TRP A 889 20.22 23.95 -2.81
C TRP A 889 20.11 24.89 -1.61
N GLU A 890 18.90 25.20 -1.14
CA GLU A 890 18.71 26.09 0.00
C GLU A 890 18.91 25.34 1.31
N LYS A 891 18.36 24.11 1.41
CA LYS A 891 18.60 23.21 2.56
C LYS A 891 20.02 22.65 2.58
N LYS A 892 20.80 22.83 1.51
CA LYS A 892 22.16 22.28 1.33
C LYS A 892 22.22 20.77 1.56
N ALA A 893 21.19 20.06 1.12
CA ALA A 893 21.01 18.65 1.45
C ALA A 893 20.48 17.87 0.24
N VAL A 894 20.65 16.56 0.31
CA VAL A 894 19.89 15.60 -0.49
C VAL A 894 18.75 15.09 0.37
N ILE A 895 17.54 15.09 -0.18
CA ILE A 895 16.31 14.64 0.48
C ILE A 895 15.83 13.42 -0.29
N ALA A 896 15.69 12.30 0.41
CA ALA A 896 15.13 11.08 -0.14
C ALA A 896 13.74 10.84 0.43
N VAL A 897 12.80 10.59 -0.46
CA VAL A 897 11.44 10.14 -0.15
C VAL A 897 11.23 8.77 -0.78
N ASP A 898 10.35 7.95 -0.23
CA ASP A 898 9.97 6.70 -0.88
C ASP A 898 9.11 6.97 -2.13
N ARG A 899 8.72 5.90 -2.83
CA ARG A 899 7.87 5.98 -4.03
C ARG A 899 6.53 6.68 -3.76
N LEU A 900 6.02 6.66 -2.53
CA LEU A 900 4.77 7.31 -2.12
C LEU A 900 4.96 8.79 -1.75
N GLY A 901 6.20 9.28 -1.69
CA GLY A 901 6.53 10.64 -1.29
C GLY A 901 6.71 10.82 0.22
N ILE A 902 6.83 9.73 0.98
CA ILE A 902 7.07 9.76 2.43
C ILE A 902 8.58 9.94 2.66
N PHE A 903 8.93 10.90 3.52
CA PHE A 903 10.32 11.17 3.88
C PHE A 903 11.04 9.93 4.43
N ARG A 904 12.22 9.62 3.87
CA ARG A 904 13.09 8.54 4.35
C ARG A 904 14.31 9.07 5.09
N TYR A 905 15.10 9.91 4.42
CA TYR A 905 16.32 10.46 5.00
C TYR A 905 16.70 11.79 4.34
N SER A 906 17.60 12.51 5.01
CA SER A 906 18.28 13.66 4.43
C SER A 906 19.79 13.59 4.69
N TYR A 907 20.60 13.88 3.68
CA TYR A 907 22.06 13.94 3.81
C TYR A 907 22.56 15.36 3.53
N SER A 908 23.23 15.97 4.52
CA SER A 908 23.73 17.35 4.45
C SER A 908 25.26 17.45 4.41
N GLY A 909 25.96 16.35 4.08
CA GLY A 909 27.42 16.31 4.16
C GLY A 909 27.97 16.27 5.59
N LYS A 910 29.27 15.99 5.73
CA LYS A 910 30.00 16.12 7.00
C LYS A 910 30.67 17.50 7.16
N ASP A 911 30.86 18.22 6.05
CA ASP A 911 31.52 19.52 6.00
C ASP A 911 30.46 20.64 6.08
N SER A 912 30.70 21.69 6.86
CA SER A 912 29.76 22.83 7.04
C SER A 912 29.44 23.59 5.74
N ASP A 913 30.30 23.46 4.74
CA ASP A 913 30.18 24.13 3.43
C ASP A 913 29.60 23.24 2.32
N PHE A 914 29.08 22.06 2.66
CA PHE A 914 28.49 21.14 1.70
C PHE A 914 27.32 21.78 0.93
N ARG A 915 27.27 21.53 -0.38
CA ARG A 915 26.15 21.91 -1.26
C ARG A 915 25.92 20.79 -2.26
N ALA A 916 24.76 20.13 -2.20
CA ALA A 916 24.39 19.09 -3.14
C ALA A 916 24.09 19.69 -4.52
N LEU A 917 24.95 19.44 -5.51
CA LEU A 917 24.82 20.00 -6.86
C LEU A 917 24.12 19.06 -7.83
N SER A 918 24.46 17.78 -7.87
CA SER A 918 23.80 16.75 -8.68
C SER A 918 23.81 15.42 -7.94
N VAL A 919 22.95 14.51 -8.38
CA VAL A 919 22.80 13.17 -7.81
C VAL A 919 22.63 12.13 -8.90
N ALA A 920 23.20 10.94 -8.70
CA ALA A 920 23.01 9.76 -9.54
C ALA A 920 23.08 8.50 -8.67
N THR A 921 22.55 7.39 -9.17
CA THR A 921 22.55 6.10 -8.46
C THR A 921 23.09 4.99 -9.35
N ASP A 922 23.74 4.01 -8.73
CA ASP A 922 24.20 2.80 -9.43
C ASP A 922 23.19 1.64 -9.30
N SER A 923 23.50 0.53 -9.98
CA SER A 923 22.70 -0.72 -10.02
C SER A 923 22.65 -1.47 -8.69
N VAL A 924 23.51 -1.15 -7.72
CA VAL A 924 23.58 -1.76 -6.38
C VAL A 924 22.83 -0.92 -5.34
N GLY A 925 22.51 0.32 -5.70
CA GLY A 925 21.75 1.28 -4.91
C GLY A 925 22.59 2.34 -4.23
N HIS A 926 23.88 2.46 -4.54
CA HIS A 926 24.68 3.56 -4.00
C HIS A 926 24.23 4.89 -4.57
N VAL A 927 24.21 5.92 -3.71
CA VAL A 927 23.81 7.28 -4.08
C VAL A 927 25.07 8.13 -4.19
N ILE A 928 25.33 8.64 -5.38
CA ILE A 928 26.51 9.46 -5.71
C ILE A 928 26.07 10.92 -5.77
N VAL A 929 26.65 11.75 -4.91
CA VAL A 929 26.31 13.18 -4.79
C VAL A 929 27.52 14.04 -5.06
N THR A 930 27.41 14.99 -5.99
CA THR A 930 28.47 15.96 -6.28
C THR A 930 28.33 17.21 -5.43
N GLY A 931 29.44 17.71 -4.87
CA GLY A 931 29.48 18.82 -3.92
C GLY A 931 30.35 19.98 -4.39
N GLY A 932 29.76 21.18 -4.49
CA GLY A 932 30.39 22.35 -5.12
C GLY A 932 31.52 23.03 -4.33
N VAL A 933 31.68 22.75 -3.03
CA VAL A 933 32.75 23.34 -2.21
C VAL A 933 33.45 22.23 -1.44
N GLY A 934 34.68 21.92 -1.83
CA GLY A 934 35.49 20.85 -1.25
C GLY A 934 36.12 19.89 -2.25
N LYS A 935 35.76 19.94 -3.55
CA LYS A 935 36.32 19.06 -4.60
C LYS A 935 36.12 17.57 -4.33
N LYS A 936 34.96 17.19 -3.76
CA LYS A 936 34.65 15.82 -3.34
C LYS A 936 33.36 15.32 -3.99
N ILE A 937 33.33 14.03 -4.29
CA ILE A 937 32.12 13.29 -4.64
C ILE A 937 31.77 12.43 -3.41
N SER A 938 30.55 12.55 -2.88
CA SER A 938 30.09 11.72 -1.76
C SER A 938 29.42 10.46 -2.29
N MET A 939 29.74 9.31 -1.70
CA MET A 939 29.06 8.04 -1.94
C MET A 939 28.30 7.64 -0.69
N LEU A 940 27.00 7.41 -0.82
CA LEU A 940 26.11 6.92 0.22
C LEU A 940 25.67 5.49 -0.11
N ASP A 941 25.29 4.73 0.90
CA ASP A 941 24.58 3.47 0.71
C ASP A 941 23.13 3.72 0.26
N ARG A 942 22.41 2.61 0.01
CA ARG A 942 21.01 2.64 -0.44
C ARG A 942 20.03 3.31 0.53
N ASP A 943 20.41 3.44 1.80
CA ASP A 943 19.60 4.05 2.86
C ASP A 943 20.14 5.43 3.29
N GLY A 944 21.04 6.02 2.49
CA GLY A 944 21.53 7.38 2.67
C GLY A 944 22.65 7.54 3.70
N ARG A 945 23.25 6.44 4.20
CA ARG A 945 24.40 6.51 5.10
C ARG A 945 25.67 6.77 4.32
N PHE A 946 26.47 7.70 4.80
CA PHE A 946 27.74 8.03 4.17
C PHE A 946 28.72 6.86 4.21
N LEU A 947 29.20 6.43 3.03
CA LEU A 947 30.23 5.40 2.89
C LEU A 947 31.61 6.05 2.84
N ARG A 948 31.88 6.83 1.79
CA ARG A 948 33.19 7.49 1.58
C ARG A 948 33.11 8.66 0.61
N TYR A 949 34.22 9.38 0.50
CA TYR A 949 34.46 10.28 -0.62
C TYR A 949 35.13 9.52 -1.78
N ILE A 950 34.73 9.83 -3.01
CA ILE A 950 35.37 9.40 -4.24
C ILE A 950 36.17 10.59 -4.75
N ILE A 951 37.49 10.46 -4.69
CA ILE A 951 38.44 11.47 -5.15
C ILE A 951 39.37 10.75 -6.11
N PRO A 952 39.28 11.00 -7.43
CA PRO A 952 40.11 10.32 -8.39
C PRO A 952 41.57 10.75 -8.28
N GLU A 953 42.49 9.91 -8.75
CA GLU A 953 43.89 10.29 -8.93
C GLU A 953 44.00 11.56 -9.82
N GLY A 954 44.77 12.56 -9.36
CA GLY A 954 44.82 13.88 -10.00
C GLY A 954 43.69 14.86 -9.59
N GLY A 955 42.74 14.40 -8.77
CA GLY A 955 41.66 15.20 -8.19
C GLY A 955 40.57 15.60 -9.19
N ILE A 956 39.55 16.27 -8.66
CA ILE A 956 38.42 16.80 -9.43
C ILE A 956 38.18 18.27 -9.09
N LYS A 957 37.84 19.10 -10.09
CA LYS A 957 37.58 20.52 -9.90
C LYS A 957 36.09 20.81 -10.10
N ASP A 958 35.44 21.28 -9.04
CA ASP A 958 34.04 21.74 -9.06
C ASP A 958 33.09 20.75 -9.76
N PRO A 959 32.99 19.52 -9.23
CA PRO A 959 32.14 18.49 -9.83
C PRO A 959 30.68 18.92 -9.79
N ARG A 960 30.00 18.86 -10.93
CA ARG A 960 28.57 19.18 -11.06
C ARG A 960 27.81 18.05 -11.70
N GLY A 961 27.91 17.86 -13.01
CA GLY A 961 27.21 16.77 -13.71
C GLY A 961 27.76 15.40 -13.33
N VAL A 962 26.90 14.43 -13.07
CA VAL A 962 27.30 13.04 -12.80
C VAL A 962 26.30 12.09 -13.44
N CYS A 963 26.80 11.02 -14.07
CA CYS A 963 26.02 9.88 -14.50
C CYS A 963 26.82 8.58 -14.31
N VAL A 964 26.13 7.48 -14.03
CA VAL A 964 26.75 6.16 -13.83
C VAL A 964 26.75 5.41 -15.16
N LEU A 965 27.90 4.86 -15.57
CA LEU A 965 28.06 4.17 -16.87
C LEU A 965 27.84 2.65 -16.76
N GLY A 966 27.72 2.12 -15.55
CA GLY A 966 27.59 0.70 -15.24
C GLY A 966 28.13 0.37 -13.84
N ASP A 967 28.27 -0.92 -13.54
CA ASP A 967 28.77 -1.39 -12.24
C ASP A 967 30.22 -0.93 -12.00
N GLY A 968 30.40 0.12 -11.20
CA GLY A 968 31.73 0.56 -10.74
C GLY A 968 32.41 1.64 -11.56
N GLU A 969 31.72 2.25 -12.52
CA GLU A 969 32.22 3.39 -13.28
C GLU A 969 31.21 4.53 -13.37
N MET A 970 31.71 5.76 -13.28
CA MET A 970 30.91 6.98 -13.41
C MET A 970 31.60 7.98 -14.33
N MET A 971 30.82 8.87 -14.92
CA MET A 971 31.30 10.05 -15.60
C MET A 971 30.97 11.27 -14.75
N VAL A 972 31.96 12.12 -14.47
CA VAL A 972 31.76 13.35 -13.69
C VAL A 972 32.28 14.56 -14.44
N GLY A 973 31.42 15.56 -14.59
CA GLY A 973 31.70 16.82 -15.26
C GLY A 973 32.18 17.90 -14.30
N GLU A 974 33.30 18.53 -14.64
CA GLU A 974 33.84 19.71 -13.97
C GLU A 974 33.19 20.97 -14.55
N CYS A 975 32.40 21.69 -13.75
CA CYS A 975 31.56 22.76 -14.28
C CYS A 975 32.36 23.96 -14.78
N LEU A 976 33.47 24.32 -14.11
CA LEU A 976 34.28 25.46 -14.50
C LEU A 976 35.21 25.16 -15.67
N THR A 977 35.81 23.97 -15.73
CA THR A 977 36.79 23.64 -16.78
C THR A 977 36.12 23.17 -18.07
N GLY A 978 34.89 22.63 -18.00
CA GLY A 978 34.23 22.02 -19.15
C GLY A 978 34.73 20.61 -19.46
N ILE A 979 35.49 20.00 -18.54
CA ILE A 979 36.07 18.67 -18.71
C ILE A 979 35.15 17.63 -18.07
N ALA A 980 34.88 16.53 -18.77
CA ALA A 980 34.24 15.34 -18.21
C ALA A 980 35.29 14.24 -17.99
N LYS A 981 35.32 13.64 -16.80
CA LYS A 981 36.25 12.57 -16.41
C LYS A 981 35.48 11.27 -16.18
N ARG A 982 35.94 10.20 -16.83
CA ARG A 982 35.48 8.83 -16.53
C ARG A 982 36.30 8.30 -15.36
N ILE A 983 35.61 7.92 -14.28
CA ILE A 983 36.20 7.51 -13.01
C ILE A 983 35.76 6.08 -12.72
N LYS A 984 36.72 5.17 -12.59
CA LYS A 984 36.51 3.81 -12.11
C LYS A 984 36.70 3.79 -10.60
N TYR A 985 35.72 3.24 -9.87
CA TYR A 985 35.69 3.25 -8.40
C TYR A 985 35.43 1.87 -7.76
N LEU A 986 35.08 0.83 -8.54
CA LEU A 986 35.03 -0.56 -8.07
C LEU A 986 35.99 -1.45 -8.89
N GLU A 987 36.56 -2.49 -8.26
CA GLU A 987 37.23 -3.61 -8.93
C GLU A 987 36.21 -4.64 -9.46
N GLU A 988 36.60 -5.42 -10.47
CA GLU A 988 35.72 -6.43 -11.11
C GLU A 988 35.56 -7.73 -10.33
#